data_AF-A0A0C3HWC5-F1
#
_entry.id   AF-A0A0C3HWC5-F1
#
_cell.length_a   1.000
_cell.length_b   1.000
_cell.length_c   1.000
_cell.angle_alpha   90.00
_cell.angle_beta   90.00
_cell.angle_gamma   90.00
#
_symmetry.space_group_name_H-M   'P 1'
#
loop_
_entity.id
_entity.type
_entity.pdbx_description
1 polymer ?
#
loop_
_entity_poly.entity_id
_entity_poly.type
_entity_poly.pdbx_seq_one_letter_code
_entity_poly.pdbx_strand_id
1 'polypeptide(L)'
;MSAGFAFDADVTVTRIVSALEGGAIFVGETTAGDRVRVRYQGRHQKPVVGDTFNVKGQWSNFTDRYKREHRQVETKVMKRKAIVGELLAPFLQRVPNVGPQRAERLMQRYGHELTEVLENPAHLAEIAEIIEPDKPALAVRIAAQLYAAMAEKSAADQVRLAEAQFLVMLEKAGLRDSYAASRLWRFCAGADAVPRLQRNPYLAAHLTSWPLADRVGKLLLRKQESDADLDTHPARLGGAMASVWRELLAAGDSAATEPVLREMLVKRGVDAELALRYAEDIGSLRRRGDLVRAPGAAWLEEEVARMLRAIEATPSSIPLPGDQLLDRLIDAGERACDLHLTSEQADALCKLVRLPLGVLQGGAGVGKTTVMKVLAYVWERQGGNVVFGALAGKAALQLSRGASTHDSPRLAHTLARLIGILQLQAAYQEDPQNARPPELKFDSRTLLVIDEAGMMDTPTFHQLLKHLPRGVRILLAGDDGQLFPVAFGKVFHDLVEEGSRVATLTKVLRQAEDSAIPLVALEIRLGTAPALPTWRGESKGVFLIDRTQLNQLVRGEDFMLIAARRQTVDEWNHAESAARRRESTPTRRLGPLATVAVGDPVIITQNRYRHGLFNGLLGTVTEIGGERVQVQFDGELAARDLPEEAEVDVSLAYAITCHKAQGSSAATVVMLADDGALVTREWLYTGITRGRELVLLHVASCERLAEAVSRRAARTTGFVL
;
A
#
# COMPACT_ATOMS: atom_id res chain seq x y z
N MET A 1 48.90 7.88 37.72
CA MET A 1 48.68 8.65 36.47
C MET A 1 47.41 8.13 35.82
N SER A 2 46.33 8.92 35.85
CA SER A 2 45.06 8.59 35.21
C SER A 2 45.26 8.55 33.69
N ALA A 3 45.04 7.40 33.05
CA ALA A 3 44.97 7.31 31.60
C ALA A 3 43.76 8.16 31.14
N GLY A 4 44.02 9.38 30.69
CA GLY A 4 42.99 10.27 30.15
C GLY A 4 42.39 9.66 28.88
N PHE A 5 41.10 9.89 28.66
CA PHE A 5 40.47 9.60 27.37
C PHE A 5 41.06 10.54 26.31
N ALA A 6 41.44 10.00 25.15
CA ALA A 6 42.00 10.80 24.05
C ALA A 6 40.92 11.51 23.21
N PHE A 7 39.65 11.18 23.47
CA PHE A 7 38.47 11.80 22.88
C PHE A 7 37.38 11.91 23.95
N ASP A 8 36.88 13.11 24.21
CA ASP A 8 35.73 13.41 25.08
C ASP A 8 34.96 14.57 24.43
N ALA A 9 33.87 14.23 23.75
CA ALA A 9 33.05 15.22 23.05
C ALA A 9 31.61 14.74 22.93
N ASP A 10 30.70 15.69 22.75
CA ASP A 10 29.32 15.39 22.38
C ASP A 10 29.26 15.12 20.88
N VAL A 11 28.68 13.97 20.52
CA VAL A 11 28.60 13.47 19.16
C VAL A 11 27.14 13.20 18.83
N THR A 12 26.60 13.97 17.88
CA THR A 12 25.28 13.74 17.30
C THR A 12 25.39 12.72 16.19
N VAL A 13 24.74 11.57 16.35
CA VAL A 13 24.77 10.47 15.40
C VAL A 13 24.10 10.91 14.09
N THR A 14 24.83 10.92 12.99
CA THR A 14 24.29 11.27 11.67
C THR A 14 23.99 10.02 10.84
N ARG A 15 24.65 8.89 11.13
CA ARG A 15 24.44 7.64 10.40
C ARG A 15 24.86 6.41 11.22
N ILE A 16 24.04 5.36 11.25
CA ILE A 16 24.48 4.05 11.75
C ILE A 16 25.18 3.29 10.62
N VAL A 17 26.41 2.88 10.84
CA VAL A 17 27.22 2.13 9.86
C VAL A 17 26.99 0.63 10.00
N SER A 18 26.89 0.13 11.23
CA SER A 18 26.66 -1.30 11.51
C SER A 18 26.15 -1.48 12.94
N ALA A 19 25.16 -2.36 13.13
CA ALA A 19 24.74 -2.81 14.46
C ALA A 19 25.55 -4.05 14.85
N LEU A 20 26.17 -4.05 16.03
CA LEU A 20 26.92 -5.19 16.55
C LEU A 20 26.11 -5.90 17.64
N GLU A 21 26.38 -7.18 17.87
CA GLU A 21 25.72 -7.98 18.90
C GLU A 21 25.92 -7.39 20.31
N GLY A 22 27.07 -6.74 20.55
CA GLY A 22 27.41 -6.04 21.79
C GLY A 22 27.71 -4.55 21.61
N GLY A 23 27.12 -3.86 20.63
CA GLY A 23 27.39 -2.44 20.40
C GLY A 23 26.93 -1.92 19.03
N ALA A 24 27.61 -0.90 18.51
CA ALA A 24 27.34 -0.35 17.18
C ALA A 24 28.54 0.42 16.63
N ILE A 25 28.62 0.53 15.31
CA ILE A 25 29.49 1.47 14.61
C ILE A 25 28.61 2.55 14.01
N PHE A 26 28.89 3.81 14.29
CA PHE A 26 28.15 4.94 13.77
C PHE A 26 29.09 6.07 13.35
N VAL A 27 28.57 6.96 12.50
CA VAL A 27 29.17 8.25 12.19
C VAL A 27 28.31 9.30 12.86
N GLY A 28 28.95 10.29 13.47
CA GLY A 28 28.31 11.46 14.03
C GLY A 28 29.12 12.71 13.79
N GLU A 29 28.58 13.83 14.26
CA GLU A 29 29.16 15.15 14.17
C GLU A 29 29.32 15.70 15.57
N THR A 30 30.49 16.27 15.87
CA THR A 30 30.74 16.93 17.15
C THR A 30 30.05 18.29 17.20
N THR A 31 29.95 18.89 18.39
CA THR A 31 29.47 20.28 18.53
C THR A 31 30.30 21.31 17.77
N ALA A 32 31.54 20.98 17.39
CA ALA A 32 32.42 21.82 16.57
C ALA A 32 32.23 21.60 15.05
N GLY A 33 31.34 20.69 14.63
CA GLY A 33 31.10 20.34 13.22
C GLY A 33 32.00 19.22 12.68
N ASP A 34 32.92 18.69 13.50
CA ASP A 34 33.82 17.63 13.05
C ASP A 34 33.10 16.30 12.90
N ARG A 35 33.22 15.66 11.73
CA ARG A 35 32.74 14.30 11.52
C ARG A 35 33.62 13.28 12.24
N VAL A 36 32.99 12.43 13.04
CA VAL A 36 33.66 11.37 13.80
C VAL A 36 32.98 10.02 13.57
N ARG A 37 33.78 8.99 13.35
CA ARG A 37 33.32 7.59 13.35
C ARG A 37 33.55 7.01 14.73
N VAL A 38 32.52 6.39 15.32
CA VAL A 38 32.58 5.82 16.66
C VAL A 38 32.24 4.34 16.59
N ARG A 39 33.08 3.51 17.20
CA ARG A 39 32.80 2.10 17.48
C ARG A 39 32.53 1.95 18.96
N TYR A 40 31.25 1.77 19.28
CA TYR A 40 30.78 1.53 20.63
C TYR A 40 30.68 0.03 20.90
N GLN A 41 31.29 -0.42 22.00
CA GLN A 41 31.29 -1.80 22.48
C GLN A 41 30.60 -1.89 23.85
N GLY A 42 29.30 -1.60 23.89
CA GLY A 42 28.49 -1.78 25.09
C GLY A 42 27.07 -2.26 24.79
N ARG A 43 26.47 -2.98 25.75
CA ARG A 43 25.18 -3.68 25.58
C ARG A 43 23.96 -2.84 25.95
N HIS A 44 24.16 -1.73 26.66
CA HIS A 44 23.05 -1.02 27.33
C HIS A 44 22.43 0.12 26.50
N GLN A 45 23.13 0.67 25.50
CA GLN A 45 22.64 1.82 24.73
C GLN A 45 23.00 1.67 23.25
N LYS A 46 22.04 1.33 22.39
CA LYS A 46 22.28 1.33 20.94
C LYS A 46 22.05 2.75 20.38
N PRO A 47 23.06 3.36 19.73
CA PRO A 47 22.91 4.67 19.11
C PRO A 47 22.00 4.59 17.89
N VAL A 48 21.21 5.64 17.65
CA VAL A 48 20.36 5.85 16.47
C VAL A 48 20.69 7.22 15.88
N VAL A 49 20.46 7.41 14.57
CA VAL A 49 20.59 8.71 13.93
C VAL A 49 19.74 9.76 14.66
N GLY A 50 20.30 10.94 14.91
CA GLY A 50 19.70 12.02 15.69
C GLY A 50 19.99 11.97 17.19
N ASP A 51 20.55 10.88 17.72
CA ASP A 51 20.95 10.83 19.13
C ASP A 51 22.23 11.66 19.35
N THR A 52 22.28 12.47 20.41
CA THR A 52 23.54 13.07 20.87
C THR A 52 24.07 12.33 22.08
N PHE A 53 25.30 11.85 22.00
CA PHE A 53 26.01 11.19 23.10
C PHE A 53 27.25 11.97 23.50
N ASN A 54 27.49 12.13 24.80
CA ASN A 54 28.85 12.38 25.27
C ASN A 54 29.65 11.07 25.13
N VAL A 55 30.61 11.06 24.21
CA VAL A 55 31.44 9.90 23.87
C VAL A 55 32.82 10.09 24.47
N LYS A 56 33.22 9.15 25.34
CA LYS A 56 34.57 9.11 25.92
C LYS A 56 35.29 7.87 25.41
N GLY A 57 36.43 8.04 24.74
CA GLY A 57 37.11 6.95 24.06
C GLY A 57 38.55 7.21 23.67
N GLN A 58 39.11 6.29 22.88
CA GLN A 58 40.45 6.39 22.30
C GLN A 58 40.39 6.30 20.79
N TRP A 59 41.26 7.06 20.11
CA TRP A 59 41.40 6.98 18.67
C TRP A 59 42.07 5.67 18.25
N SER A 60 41.56 5.04 17.21
CA SER A 60 42.15 3.89 16.52
C SER A 60 41.99 4.02 15.01
N ASN A 61 42.80 3.27 14.26
CA ASN A 61 42.68 3.13 12.82
C ASN A 61 42.14 1.73 12.51
N PHE A 62 41.22 1.64 11.54
CA PHE A 62 40.70 0.38 11.03
C PHE A 62 40.79 0.38 9.50
N THR A 63 41.22 -0.75 8.93
CA THR A 63 41.31 -0.96 7.49
C THR A 63 40.07 -1.71 7.00
N ASP A 64 39.36 -1.18 6.02
CA ASP A 64 38.15 -1.81 5.46
C ASP A 64 38.47 -2.93 4.45
N ARG A 65 37.42 -3.63 3.99
CA ARG A 65 37.52 -4.71 2.99
C ARG A 65 38.10 -4.29 1.63
N TYR A 66 38.21 -2.99 1.38
CA TYR A 66 38.79 -2.39 0.18
C TYR A 66 40.20 -1.84 0.43
N LYS A 67 40.85 -2.22 1.55
CA LYS A 67 42.17 -1.76 2.00
C LYS A 67 42.27 -0.25 2.26
N ARG A 68 41.16 0.44 2.54
CA ARG A 68 41.17 1.86 2.93
C ARG A 68 41.26 2.00 4.45
N GLU A 69 42.13 2.88 4.91
CA GLU A 69 42.23 3.22 6.35
C GLU A 69 41.19 4.25 6.74
N HIS A 70 40.51 4.00 7.86
CA HIS A 70 39.54 4.90 8.48
C HIS A 70 39.92 5.13 9.93
N ARG A 71 39.90 6.40 10.35
CA ARG A 71 40.08 6.77 11.75
C ARG A 71 38.75 6.67 12.51
N GLN A 72 38.75 6.07 13.69
CA GLN A 72 37.55 5.94 14.52
C GLN A 72 37.86 6.06 16.02
N VAL A 73 36.83 6.37 16.82
CA VAL A 73 36.90 6.38 18.28
C VAL A 73 36.36 5.06 18.80
N GLU A 74 37.18 4.28 19.51
CA GLU A 74 36.75 3.10 20.25
C GLU A 74 36.29 3.50 21.64
N THR A 75 35.09 3.08 22.03
CA THR A 75 34.54 3.38 23.35
C THR A 75 33.71 2.22 23.90
N LYS A 76 33.75 2.03 25.22
CA LYS A 76 32.83 1.16 25.97
C LYS A 76 31.78 1.97 26.74
N VAL A 77 31.94 3.29 26.82
CA VAL A 77 31.16 4.18 27.68
C VAL A 77 30.79 5.43 26.90
N MET A 78 29.48 5.61 26.68
CA MET A 78 28.90 6.85 26.19
C MET A 78 27.67 7.19 27.02
N LYS A 79 27.40 8.48 27.23
CA LYS A 79 26.25 8.97 27.99
C LYS A 79 25.36 9.81 27.09
N ARG A 80 24.11 9.38 26.89
CA ARG A 80 23.12 10.10 26.08
C ARG A 80 22.84 11.50 26.66
N LYS A 81 22.77 12.51 25.79
CA LYS A 81 22.53 13.92 26.13
C LYS A 81 21.26 14.51 25.52
N ALA A 82 20.93 14.22 24.26
CA ALA A 82 19.75 14.79 23.60
C ALA A 82 19.16 13.82 22.55
N ILE A 83 17.89 14.04 22.19
CA ILE A 83 17.13 13.29 21.18
C ILE A 83 16.52 14.30 20.21
N VAL A 84 16.73 14.12 18.91
CA VAL A 84 15.84 14.72 17.90
C VAL A 84 14.51 13.99 18.00
N GLY A 85 13.44 14.69 18.40
CA GLY A 85 12.10 14.09 18.54
C GLY A 85 11.53 13.71 17.18
N GLU A 86 11.62 12.44 16.80
CA GLU A 86 11.11 11.93 15.52
C GLU A 86 9.57 11.95 15.45
N LEU A 87 8.88 11.95 16.60
CA LEU A 87 7.43 12.14 16.76
C LEU A 87 7.08 13.52 17.32
N LEU A 88 7.80 13.98 18.35
CA LEU A 88 7.45 15.24 19.02
C LEU A 88 7.80 16.47 18.18
N ALA A 89 8.90 16.48 17.42
CA ALA A 89 9.25 17.63 16.58
C ALA A 89 8.25 17.85 15.44
N PRO A 90 7.80 16.81 14.68
CA PRO A 90 6.71 16.98 13.73
C PRO A 90 5.38 17.40 14.37
N PHE A 91 5.11 17.00 15.61
CA PHE A 91 3.96 17.49 16.36
C PHE A 91 4.07 18.99 16.65
N LEU A 92 5.22 19.47 17.14
CA LEU A 92 5.46 20.88 17.42
C LEU A 92 5.30 21.75 16.16
N GLN A 93 5.65 21.23 14.98
CA GLN A 93 5.47 21.93 13.71
C GLN A 93 4.00 22.22 13.35
N ARG A 94 3.05 21.50 13.97
CA ARG A 94 1.60 21.75 13.83
C ARG A 94 1.12 22.89 14.73
N VAL A 95 1.93 23.33 15.70
CA VAL A 95 1.60 24.46 16.57
C VAL A 95 1.80 25.76 15.78
N PRO A 96 0.82 26.68 15.79
CA PRO A 96 0.94 27.95 15.07
C PRO A 96 2.26 28.67 15.37
N ASN A 97 2.93 29.13 14.31
CA ASN A 97 4.20 29.86 14.39
C ASN A 97 5.39 29.06 14.97
N VAL A 98 5.30 27.74 15.11
CA VAL A 98 6.45 26.88 15.46
C VAL A 98 6.90 26.15 14.21
N GLY A 99 7.78 26.77 13.40
CA GLY A 99 8.35 26.13 12.21
C GLY A 99 9.44 25.09 12.54
N PRO A 100 9.97 24.37 11.53
CA PRO A 100 10.97 23.31 11.72
C PRO A 100 12.19 23.72 12.56
N GLN A 101 12.77 24.90 12.29
CA GLN A 101 13.93 25.41 13.01
C GLN A 101 13.63 25.69 14.50
N ARG A 102 12.43 26.19 14.80
CA ARG A 102 12.00 26.48 16.18
C ARG A 102 11.73 25.20 16.96
N ALA A 103 11.06 24.24 16.32
CA ALA A 103 10.85 22.91 16.88
C ALA A 103 12.19 22.21 17.17
N GLU A 104 13.16 22.31 16.26
CA GLU A 104 14.49 21.74 16.43
C GLU A 104 15.21 22.33 17.65
N ARG A 105 15.22 23.65 17.83
CA ARG A 105 15.83 24.31 19.01
C ARG A 105 15.20 23.85 20.33
N LEU A 106 13.87 23.74 20.37
CA LEU A 106 13.15 23.24 21.55
C LEU A 106 13.54 21.79 21.88
N MET A 107 13.61 20.93 20.86
CA MET A 107 14.01 19.54 21.03
C MET A 107 15.48 19.40 21.44
N GLN A 108 16.38 20.22 20.89
CA GLN A 108 17.80 20.22 21.27
C GLN A 108 18.00 20.59 22.75
N ARG A 109 17.20 21.53 23.28
CA ARG A 109 17.30 21.94 24.68
C ARG A 109 16.65 20.95 25.64
N TYR A 110 15.39 20.60 25.40
CA TYR A 110 14.55 19.93 26.41
C TYR A 110 14.25 18.46 26.08
N GLY A 111 14.43 18.02 24.84
CA GLY A 111 14.18 16.63 24.46
C GLY A 111 12.79 16.14 24.88
N HIS A 112 12.72 15.02 25.58
CA HIS A 112 11.49 14.45 26.12
C HIS A 112 10.96 15.13 27.39
N GLU A 113 11.72 16.05 27.99
CA GLU A 113 11.28 16.83 29.16
C GLU A 113 10.44 18.03 28.72
N LEU A 114 10.39 18.34 27.42
CA LEU A 114 9.67 19.48 26.89
C LEU A 114 8.19 19.50 27.32
N THR A 115 7.52 18.35 27.43
CA THR A 115 6.12 18.30 27.90
C THR A 115 5.99 18.74 29.36
N GLU A 116 6.92 18.34 30.22
CA GLU A 116 6.95 18.74 31.64
C GLU A 116 7.28 20.23 31.79
N VAL A 117 8.16 20.76 30.94
CA VAL A 117 8.49 22.19 30.88
C VAL A 117 7.29 23.02 30.42
N LEU A 118 6.55 22.54 29.41
CA LEU A 118 5.36 23.21 28.87
C LEU A 118 4.17 23.21 29.85
N GLU A 119 4.15 22.31 30.83
CA GLU A 119 3.15 22.29 31.90
C GLU A 119 3.38 23.39 32.95
N ASN A 120 4.61 23.90 33.08
CA ASN A 120 4.97 24.89 34.08
C ASN A 120 5.27 26.27 33.43
N PRO A 121 4.36 27.26 33.54
CA PRO A 121 4.53 28.59 32.96
C PRO A 121 5.78 29.34 33.41
N ALA A 122 6.43 28.92 34.51
CA ALA A 122 7.69 29.51 34.98
C ALA A 122 8.81 29.45 33.93
N HIS A 123 8.76 28.50 32.99
CA HIS A 123 9.77 28.37 31.93
C HIS A 123 9.47 29.20 30.66
N LEU A 124 8.45 30.05 30.66
CA LEU A 124 8.06 30.82 29.48
C LEU A 124 9.18 31.73 28.95
N ALA A 125 9.88 32.42 29.84
CA ALA A 125 10.97 33.32 29.46
C ALA A 125 12.14 32.55 28.84
N GLU A 126 12.52 31.41 29.43
CA GLU A 126 13.57 30.53 28.90
C GLU A 126 13.18 29.95 27.52
N ILE A 127 11.93 29.49 27.37
CA ILE A 127 11.40 29.01 26.09
C ILE A 127 11.40 30.11 25.01
N ALA A 128 11.04 31.34 25.39
CA ALA A 128 11.03 32.48 24.47
C ALA A 128 12.43 32.73 23.88
N GLU A 129 13.46 32.75 24.73
CA GLU A 129 14.86 32.92 24.30
C GLU A 129 15.33 31.80 23.36
N ILE A 130 14.91 30.56 23.61
CA ILE A 130 15.30 29.40 22.78
C ILE A 130 14.61 29.42 21.42
N ILE A 131 13.33 29.78 21.37
CA ILE A 131 12.56 29.77 20.12
C ILE A 131 13.08 30.83 19.15
N GLU A 132 13.30 32.06 19.63
CA GLU A 132 13.67 33.19 18.80
C GLU A 132 14.66 34.14 19.51
N PRO A 133 15.94 33.75 19.61
CA PRO A 133 16.97 34.47 20.38
C PRO A 133 17.22 35.90 19.85
N ASP A 134 17.09 36.09 18.54
CA ASP A 134 17.40 37.36 17.89
C ASP A 134 16.25 38.38 17.93
N LYS A 135 15.04 38.00 18.39
CA LYS A 135 13.84 38.85 18.38
C LYS A 135 12.99 38.69 19.66
N PRO A 136 13.37 39.32 20.78
CA PRO A 136 12.75 39.11 22.11
C PRO A 136 11.23 39.33 22.15
N ALA A 137 10.74 40.38 21.50
CA ALA A 137 9.30 40.68 21.47
C ALA A 137 8.48 39.64 20.70
N LEU A 138 9.06 39.06 19.64
CA LEU A 138 8.44 37.98 18.87
C LEU A 138 8.53 36.65 19.62
N ALA A 139 9.67 36.39 20.27
CA ALA A 139 9.94 35.24 21.12
C ALA A 139 8.87 35.06 22.21
N VAL A 140 8.60 36.11 23.00
CA VAL A 140 7.59 36.06 24.08
C VAL A 140 6.19 35.77 23.52
N ARG A 141 5.84 36.35 22.37
CA ARG A 141 4.54 36.11 21.73
C ARG A 141 4.38 34.67 21.26
N ILE A 142 5.41 34.10 20.63
CA ILE A 142 5.38 32.70 20.16
C ILE A 142 5.37 31.74 21.35
N ALA A 143 6.19 32.00 22.38
CA ALA A 143 6.19 31.22 23.60
C ALA A 143 4.80 31.24 24.27
N ALA A 144 4.19 32.42 24.42
CA ALA A 144 2.85 32.53 24.97
C ALA A 144 1.80 31.77 24.13
N GLN A 145 1.92 31.75 22.80
CA GLN A 145 1.06 30.96 21.92
C GLN A 145 1.29 29.45 22.07
N LEU A 146 2.54 29.01 22.22
CA LEU A 146 2.89 27.62 22.48
C LEU A 146 2.29 27.16 23.82
N TYR A 147 2.45 27.94 24.89
CA TYR A 147 1.81 27.66 26.18
C TYR A 147 0.30 27.70 26.08
N ALA A 148 -0.29 28.67 25.37
CA ALA A 148 -1.74 28.74 25.19
C ALA A 148 -2.29 27.52 24.42
N ALA A 149 -1.55 27.01 23.43
CA ALA A 149 -1.91 25.81 22.69
C ALA A 149 -1.79 24.52 23.52
N MET A 150 -1.08 24.56 24.65
CA MET A 150 -0.81 23.45 25.57
C MET A 150 -1.55 23.57 26.91
N ALA A 151 -2.14 24.74 27.22
CA ALA A 151 -2.78 25.03 28.50
C ALA A 151 -4.25 24.57 28.56
N GLU A 152 -4.68 24.12 29.75
CA GLU A 152 -6.01 23.54 30.04
C GLU A 152 -7.17 24.57 30.06
N LYS A 153 -7.32 25.43 29.06
CA LYS A 153 -8.44 26.40 29.02
C LYS A 153 -9.62 25.96 28.16
N SER A 154 -9.48 24.93 27.32
CA SER A 154 -10.58 24.34 26.56
C SER A 154 -10.44 22.82 26.38
N ALA A 155 -11.56 22.13 26.06
CA ALA A 155 -11.57 20.71 25.75
C ALA A 155 -10.70 20.34 24.53
N ALA A 156 -10.47 21.27 23.59
CA ALA A 156 -9.60 21.07 22.44
C ALA A 156 -8.11 21.15 22.81
N ASP A 157 -7.75 21.87 23.87
CA ASP A 157 -6.37 22.07 24.31
C ASP A 157 -5.87 20.91 25.20
N GLN A 158 -6.76 20.26 25.97
CA GLN A 158 -6.46 19.00 26.67
C GLN A 158 -5.98 17.88 25.73
N VAL A 159 -6.50 17.86 24.50
CA VAL A 159 -6.16 16.84 23.49
C VAL A 159 -4.72 16.98 23.00
N ARG A 160 -4.18 18.21 22.89
CA ARG A 160 -2.82 18.44 22.36
C ARG A 160 -1.73 18.07 23.35
N LEU A 161 -1.87 18.46 24.62
CA LEU A 161 -0.92 18.07 25.66
C LEU A 161 -0.91 16.55 25.86
N ALA A 162 -2.10 15.94 25.91
CA ALA A 162 -2.23 14.48 25.97
C ALA A 162 -1.61 13.78 24.74
N GLU A 163 -1.76 14.34 23.53
CA GLU A 163 -1.10 13.82 22.33
C GLU A 163 0.43 13.92 22.47
N ALA A 164 0.96 15.06 22.91
CA ALA A 164 2.39 15.25 23.11
C ALA A 164 2.97 14.27 24.15
N GLN A 165 2.33 14.13 25.31
CA GLN A 165 2.71 13.17 26.35
C GLN A 165 2.68 11.72 25.83
N PHE A 166 1.65 11.38 25.05
CA PHE A 166 1.53 10.07 24.42
C PHE A 166 2.66 9.81 23.43
N LEU A 167 2.98 10.77 22.56
CA LEU A 167 4.09 10.66 21.59
C LEU A 167 5.44 10.49 22.31
N VAL A 168 5.70 11.27 23.37
CA VAL A 168 6.90 11.12 24.21
C VAL A 168 6.97 9.72 24.83
N MET A 169 5.85 9.18 25.33
CA MET A 169 5.79 7.83 25.88
C MET A 169 6.19 6.78 24.83
N LEU A 170 5.66 6.91 23.61
CA LEU A 170 5.98 6.02 22.50
C LEU A 170 7.44 6.13 22.06
N GLU A 171 7.99 7.34 21.94
CA GLU A 171 9.39 7.56 21.61
C GLU A 171 10.33 6.96 22.66
N LYS A 172 10.03 7.15 23.96
CA LYS A 172 10.78 6.54 25.07
C LYS A 172 10.75 5.01 24.99
N ALA A 173 9.64 4.44 24.52
CA ALA A 173 9.52 3.01 24.25
C ALA A 173 10.16 2.56 22.92
N GLY A 174 10.66 3.50 22.12
CA GLY A 174 11.36 3.26 20.85
C GLY A 174 10.47 3.24 19.62
N LEU A 175 9.17 3.55 19.74
CA LEU A 175 8.27 3.70 18.60
C LEU A 175 8.41 5.11 18.06
N ARG A 176 8.99 5.21 16.86
CA ARG A 176 9.28 6.49 16.19
C ARG A 176 8.60 6.66 14.84
N ASP A 177 7.78 5.68 14.44
CA ASP A 177 6.95 5.75 13.25
C ASP A 177 5.74 6.66 13.50
N SER A 178 5.75 7.86 12.92
CA SER A 178 4.69 8.86 13.06
C SER A 178 3.32 8.38 12.58
N TYR A 179 3.28 7.50 11.58
CA TYR A 179 2.03 6.92 11.10
C TYR A 179 1.47 5.92 12.12
N ALA A 180 2.30 5.02 12.64
CA ALA A 180 1.89 4.07 13.67
C ALA A 180 1.47 4.80 14.96
N ALA A 181 2.21 5.82 15.38
CA ALA A 181 1.88 6.64 16.56
C ALA A 181 0.54 7.35 16.41
N SER A 182 0.32 8.01 15.27
CA SER A 182 -0.94 8.72 14.97
C SER A 182 -2.14 7.77 14.86
N ARG A 183 -1.94 6.54 14.36
CA ARG A 183 -2.98 5.51 14.36
C ARG A 183 -3.26 4.98 15.75
N LEU A 184 -2.24 4.74 16.56
CA LEU A 184 -2.41 4.25 17.92
C LEU A 184 -3.12 5.29 18.79
N TRP A 185 -2.78 6.57 18.65
CA TRP A 185 -3.49 7.70 19.27
C TRP A 185 -4.99 7.68 18.95
N ARG A 186 -5.35 7.60 17.66
CA ARG A 186 -6.75 7.53 17.22
C ARG A 186 -7.45 6.25 17.71
N PHE A 187 -6.77 5.11 17.65
CA PHE A 187 -7.31 3.82 18.09
C PHE A 187 -7.58 3.81 19.60
N CYS A 188 -6.74 4.48 20.37
CA CYS A 188 -6.90 4.62 21.81
C CYS A 188 -7.78 5.84 22.19
N ALA A 189 -8.62 6.31 21.26
CA ALA A 189 -9.59 7.38 21.47
C ALA A 189 -9.02 8.73 21.94
N GLY A 190 -7.87 9.14 21.40
CA GLY A 190 -7.34 10.48 21.61
C GLY A 190 -6.91 10.71 23.05
N ALA A 191 -7.52 11.65 23.76
CA ALA A 191 -7.12 12.03 25.13
C ALA A 191 -7.01 10.84 26.12
N ASP A 192 -7.75 9.76 25.90
CA ASP A 192 -7.68 8.52 26.69
C ASP A 192 -6.52 7.59 26.30
N ALA A 193 -5.62 8.00 25.40
CA ALA A 193 -4.73 7.07 24.73
C ALA A 193 -3.74 6.40 25.68
N VAL A 194 -3.17 7.15 26.62
CA VAL A 194 -2.24 6.61 27.62
C VAL A 194 -2.94 5.58 28.52
N PRO A 195 -4.07 5.89 29.21
CA PRO A 195 -4.80 4.91 30.01
C PRO A 195 -5.23 3.66 29.23
N ARG A 196 -5.68 3.80 27.98
CA ARG A 196 -6.13 2.64 27.17
C ARG A 196 -4.96 1.76 26.74
N LEU A 197 -3.86 2.37 26.34
CA LEU A 197 -2.64 1.62 26.01
C LEU A 197 -2.04 0.95 27.24
N GLN A 198 -2.18 1.55 28.42
CA GLN A 198 -1.84 0.89 29.69
C GLN A 198 -2.75 -0.31 29.98
N ARG A 199 -4.07 -0.22 29.75
CA ARG A 199 -5.00 -1.36 29.93
C ARG A 199 -4.75 -2.49 28.94
N ASN A 200 -4.28 -2.18 27.73
CA ASN A 200 -3.89 -3.17 26.74
C ASN A 200 -2.50 -2.83 26.16
N PRO A 201 -1.41 -3.22 26.85
CA PRO A 201 -0.03 -2.87 26.50
C PRO A 201 0.42 -3.28 25.11
N TYR A 202 -0.26 -4.26 24.51
CA TYR A 202 0.11 -4.84 23.23
C TYR A 202 -0.74 -4.35 22.05
N LEU A 203 -1.56 -3.30 22.21
CA LEU A 203 -2.29 -2.67 21.08
C LEU A 203 -1.37 -2.28 19.91
N ALA A 204 -0.12 -1.89 20.21
CA ALA A 204 0.87 -1.58 19.19
C ALA A 204 1.16 -2.75 18.24
N ALA A 205 0.94 -4.00 18.66
CA ALA A 205 1.18 -5.20 17.85
C ALA A 205 0.30 -5.26 16.58
N HIS A 206 -0.84 -4.58 16.59
CA HIS A 206 -1.72 -4.43 15.41
C HIS A 206 -1.20 -3.41 14.39
N LEU A 207 -0.24 -2.56 14.76
CA LEU A 207 0.18 -1.41 13.94
C LEU A 207 1.67 -1.43 13.58
N THR A 208 2.51 -2.11 14.36
CA THR A 208 3.96 -2.12 14.13
C THR A 208 4.57 -3.52 14.24
N SER A 209 5.87 -3.62 13.92
CA SER A 209 6.64 -4.87 13.99
C SER A 209 6.64 -5.46 15.40
N TRP A 210 6.65 -6.79 15.50
CA TRP A 210 6.66 -7.48 16.79
C TRP A 210 7.79 -7.05 17.73
N PRO A 211 9.06 -6.93 17.31
CA PRO A 211 10.14 -6.54 18.22
C PRO A 211 9.93 -5.19 18.88
N LEU A 212 9.29 -4.26 18.17
CA LEU A 212 8.98 -2.94 18.70
C LEU A 212 7.73 -2.99 19.59
N ALA A 213 6.66 -3.66 19.14
CA ALA A 213 5.45 -3.83 19.94
C ALA A 213 5.72 -4.55 21.27
N ASP A 214 6.53 -5.61 21.25
CA ASP A 214 6.93 -6.36 22.45
C ASP A 214 7.78 -5.52 23.40
N ARG A 215 8.63 -4.63 22.87
CA ARG A 215 9.37 -3.67 23.71
C ARG A 215 8.43 -2.69 24.42
N VAL A 216 7.46 -2.12 23.69
CA VAL A 216 6.46 -1.20 24.25
C VAL A 216 5.62 -1.94 25.31
N GLY A 217 5.10 -3.12 24.98
CA GLY A 217 4.27 -3.92 25.86
C GLY A 217 4.98 -4.32 27.16
N LYS A 218 6.22 -4.83 27.07
CA LYS A 218 7.04 -5.19 28.24
C LYS A 218 7.35 -4.00 29.13
N LEU A 219 7.60 -2.82 28.54
CA LEU A 219 7.88 -1.60 29.31
C LEU A 219 6.65 -1.15 30.10
N LEU A 220 5.47 -1.23 29.51
CA LEU A 220 4.21 -0.88 30.17
C LEU A 220 3.82 -1.90 31.24
N LEU A 221 3.93 -3.20 30.94
CA LEU A 221 3.65 -4.26 31.90
C LEU A 221 4.56 -4.19 33.13
N ARG A 222 5.88 -4.02 32.96
CA ARG A 222 6.82 -3.91 34.10
C ARG A 222 6.56 -2.71 35.00
N LYS A 223 5.94 -1.64 34.47
CA LYS A 223 5.52 -0.48 35.27
C LYS A 223 4.27 -0.78 36.11
N GLN A 224 3.42 -1.70 35.67
CA GLN A 224 2.17 -2.07 36.34
C GLN A 224 2.39 -3.25 37.30
N GLU A 225 3.15 -4.25 36.86
CA GLU A 225 3.41 -5.50 37.55
C GLU A 225 4.91 -5.81 37.46
N SER A 226 5.67 -5.44 38.49
CA SER A 226 7.14 -5.58 38.50
C SER A 226 7.63 -7.03 38.43
N ASP A 227 6.87 -7.96 39.03
CA ASP A 227 7.24 -9.37 39.20
C ASP A 227 6.49 -10.31 38.25
N ALA A 228 5.75 -9.77 37.27
CA ALA A 228 5.01 -10.59 36.32
C ALA A 228 5.94 -11.44 35.43
N ASP A 229 5.61 -12.72 35.29
CA ASP A 229 6.22 -13.57 34.27
C ASP A 229 5.71 -13.14 32.89
N LEU A 230 6.53 -12.35 32.20
CA LEU A 230 6.22 -11.83 30.88
C LEU A 230 6.17 -12.93 29.81
N ASP A 231 6.71 -14.12 30.03
CA ASP A 231 6.69 -15.19 29.02
C ASP A 231 5.31 -15.86 28.89
N THR A 232 4.58 -15.94 30.00
CA THR A 232 3.20 -16.48 30.04
C THR A 232 2.13 -15.41 30.20
N HIS A 233 2.51 -14.12 30.28
CA HIS A 233 1.56 -13.04 30.55
C HIS A 233 0.46 -12.93 29.46
N PRO A 234 -0.84 -13.00 29.82
CA PRO A 234 -1.96 -12.98 28.87
C PRO A 234 -1.92 -11.84 27.84
N ALA A 235 -1.59 -10.62 28.27
CA ALA A 235 -1.48 -9.48 27.35
C ALA A 235 -0.39 -9.66 26.28
N ARG A 236 0.75 -10.31 26.62
CA ARG A 236 1.81 -10.59 25.64
C ARG A 236 1.42 -11.72 24.71
N LEU A 237 0.78 -12.77 25.21
CA LEU A 237 0.26 -13.87 24.39
C LEU A 237 -0.75 -13.34 23.35
N GLY A 238 -1.71 -12.54 23.79
CA GLY A 238 -2.68 -11.88 22.91
C GLY A 238 -2.00 -10.93 21.92
N GLY A 239 -0.99 -10.18 22.37
CA GLY A 239 -0.16 -9.31 21.52
C GLY A 239 0.63 -10.07 20.45
N ALA A 240 1.20 -11.22 20.81
CA ALA A 240 1.91 -12.07 19.87
C ALA A 240 0.96 -12.56 18.79
N MET A 241 -0.21 -13.06 19.17
CA MET A 241 -1.26 -13.47 18.22
C MET A 241 -1.73 -12.30 17.32
N ALA A 242 -1.97 -11.12 17.88
CA ALA A 242 -2.29 -9.92 17.11
C ALA A 242 -1.23 -9.58 16.06
N SER A 243 0.05 -9.72 16.40
CA SER A 243 1.15 -9.51 15.45
C SER A 243 1.25 -10.60 14.37
N VAL A 244 0.84 -11.84 14.67
CA VAL A 244 0.72 -12.92 13.67
C VAL A 244 -0.38 -12.56 12.68
N TRP A 245 -1.57 -12.19 13.17
CA TRP A 245 -2.66 -11.78 12.31
C TRP A 245 -2.33 -10.57 11.45
N ARG A 246 -1.62 -9.57 12.01
CA ARG A 246 -1.16 -8.42 11.22
C ARG A 246 -0.28 -8.84 10.04
N GLU A 247 0.65 -9.78 10.25
CA GLU A 247 1.55 -10.26 9.19
C GLU A 247 0.83 -11.10 8.15
N LEU A 248 -0.05 -12.02 8.56
CA LEU A 248 -0.87 -12.83 7.64
C LEU A 248 -1.80 -11.94 6.80
N LEU A 249 -2.55 -11.03 7.43
CA LEU A 249 -3.45 -10.12 6.72
C LEU A 249 -2.70 -9.17 5.77
N ALA A 250 -1.47 -8.76 6.12
CA ALA A 250 -0.62 -7.95 5.26
C ALA A 250 -0.05 -8.74 4.06
N ALA A 251 0.15 -10.05 4.19
CA ALA A 251 0.47 -10.95 3.09
C ALA A 251 -0.75 -11.28 2.21
N GLY A 252 -1.94 -11.05 2.76
CA GLY A 252 -3.23 -11.23 2.10
C GLY A 252 -3.99 -12.48 2.55
N ASP A 253 -3.45 -13.22 3.51
CA ASP A 253 -4.07 -14.38 4.13
C ASP A 253 -5.12 -13.94 5.16
N SER A 254 -6.28 -14.59 5.17
CA SER A 254 -7.29 -14.44 6.24
C SER A 254 -7.31 -15.62 7.23
N ALA A 255 -6.61 -16.69 6.87
CA ALA A 255 -6.55 -17.94 7.59
C ALA A 255 -5.13 -18.52 7.55
N ALA A 256 -4.84 -19.44 8.46
CA ALA A 256 -3.64 -20.27 8.43
C ALA A 256 -3.92 -21.60 9.10
N THR A 257 -3.10 -22.61 8.82
CA THR A 257 -3.14 -23.86 9.58
C THR A 257 -2.49 -23.65 10.95
N GLU A 258 -2.91 -24.46 11.93
CA GLU A 258 -2.36 -24.37 13.28
C GLU A 258 -0.82 -24.53 13.35
N PRO A 259 -0.18 -25.45 12.59
CA PRO A 259 1.28 -25.55 12.56
C PRO A 259 1.99 -24.27 12.14
N VAL A 260 1.45 -23.54 11.15
CA VAL A 260 1.99 -22.25 10.69
C VAL A 260 1.89 -21.22 11.81
N LEU A 261 0.75 -21.13 12.49
CA LEU A 261 0.58 -20.22 13.62
C LEU A 261 1.54 -20.54 14.76
N ARG A 262 1.73 -21.82 15.09
CA ARG A 262 2.67 -22.27 16.12
C ARG A 262 4.10 -21.83 15.79
N GLU A 263 4.54 -22.04 14.55
CA GLU A 263 5.87 -21.60 14.10
C GLU A 263 6.04 -20.08 14.24
N MET A 264 5.03 -19.31 13.81
CA MET A 264 5.07 -17.85 13.90
C MET A 264 5.07 -17.36 15.36
N LEU A 265 4.32 -18.00 16.26
CA LEU A 265 4.27 -17.68 17.69
C LEU A 265 5.59 -18.02 18.40
N VAL A 266 6.20 -19.17 18.08
CA VAL A 266 7.53 -19.53 18.61
C VAL A 266 8.59 -18.50 18.19
N LYS A 267 8.55 -18.01 16.94
CA LYS A 267 9.42 -16.92 16.47
C LYS A 267 9.25 -15.60 17.25
N ARG A 268 8.12 -15.42 17.94
CA ARG A 268 7.82 -14.25 18.78
C ARG A 268 8.30 -14.43 20.22
N GLY A 269 8.82 -15.61 20.56
CA GLY A 269 9.35 -15.94 21.89
C GLY A 269 8.24 -16.05 22.93
N VAL A 270 7.10 -16.63 22.55
CA VAL A 270 5.98 -16.97 23.44
C VAL A 270 5.66 -18.46 23.33
N ASP A 271 5.03 -19.02 24.37
CA ASP A 271 4.48 -20.37 24.29
C ASP A 271 3.30 -20.39 23.30
N ALA A 272 3.46 -21.13 22.21
CA ALA A 272 2.46 -21.19 21.14
C ALA A 272 1.17 -21.89 21.57
N GLU A 273 1.25 -22.91 22.42
CA GLU A 273 0.07 -23.63 22.91
C GLU A 273 -0.76 -22.70 23.81
N LEU A 274 -0.09 -22.04 24.75
CA LEU A 274 -0.74 -21.12 25.67
C LEU A 274 -1.32 -19.91 24.93
N ALA A 275 -0.60 -19.38 23.93
CA ALA A 275 -1.08 -18.27 23.11
C ALA A 275 -2.31 -18.64 22.27
N LEU A 276 -2.34 -19.83 21.67
CA LEU A 276 -3.50 -20.31 20.91
C LEU A 276 -4.72 -20.52 21.80
N ARG A 277 -4.54 -21.19 22.96
CA ARG A 277 -5.62 -21.38 23.95
C ARG A 277 -6.17 -20.05 24.44
N TYR A 278 -5.29 -19.15 24.86
CA TYR A 278 -5.70 -17.82 25.31
C TYR A 278 -6.44 -17.04 24.21
N ALA A 279 -5.95 -17.08 22.97
CA ALA A 279 -6.61 -16.43 21.84
C ALA A 279 -7.99 -17.03 21.54
N GLU A 280 -8.18 -18.34 21.74
CA GLU A 280 -9.47 -19.01 21.61
C GLU A 280 -10.44 -18.57 22.72
N ASP A 281 -9.99 -18.56 23.98
CA ASP A 281 -10.79 -18.17 25.14
C ASP A 281 -11.33 -16.73 25.05
N ILE A 282 -10.52 -15.79 24.54
CA ILE A 282 -10.94 -14.40 24.35
C ILE A 282 -11.61 -14.14 23.00
N GLY A 283 -11.78 -15.17 22.16
CA GLY A 283 -12.38 -15.05 20.83
C GLY A 283 -11.54 -14.30 19.79
N SER A 284 -10.21 -14.21 19.99
CA SER A 284 -9.21 -13.63 19.07
C SER A 284 -8.78 -14.59 17.94
N LEU A 285 -9.45 -15.74 17.81
CA LEU A 285 -9.40 -16.62 16.64
C LEU A 285 -10.76 -17.27 16.38
N ARG A 286 -10.91 -17.85 15.18
CA ARG A 286 -12.05 -18.69 14.78
C ARG A 286 -11.55 -19.94 14.07
N ARG A 287 -12.09 -21.11 14.39
CA ARG A 287 -11.73 -22.37 13.72
C ARG A 287 -12.75 -22.75 12.64
N ARG A 288 -12.27 -23.31 11.53
CA ARG A 288 -13.09 -23.93 10.48
C ARG A 288 -12.28 -25.06 9.85
N GLY A 289 -12.66 -26.31 10.13
CA GLY A 289 -11.87 -27.47 9.72
C GLY A 289 -10.46 -27.41 10.33
N ASP A 290 -9.45 -27.58 9.49
CA ASP A 290 -8.02 -27.46 9.82
C ASP A 290 -7.49 -26.01 9.83
N LEU A 291 -8.33 -25.04 9.43
CA LEU A 291 -7.97 -23.64 9.36
C LEU A 291 -8.33 -22.88 10.64
N VAL A 292 -7.42 -22.00 11.04
CA VAL A 292 -7.61 -20.98 12.08
C VAL A 292 -7.61 -19.61 11.39
N ARG A 293 -8.64 -18.80 11.67
CA ARG A 293 -8.96 -17.58 10.94
C ARG A 293 -8.87 -16.36 11.84
N ALA A 294 -8.39 -15.24 11.28
CA ALA A 294 -8.41 -13.96 11.96
C ALA A 294 -9.88 -13.51 12.15
N PRO A 295 -10.36 -13.18 13.36
CA PRO A 295 -11.80 -13.01 13.62
C PRO A 295 -12.50 -11.98 12.71
N GLY A 296 -11.88 -10.81 12.51
CA GLY A 296 -12.46 -9.77 11.66
C GLY A 296 -12.50 -10.15 10.18
N ALA A 297 -11.48 -10.88 9.70
CA ALA A 297 -11.47 -11.38 8.33
C ALA A 297 -12.47 -12.53 8.15
N ALA A 298 -12.60 -13.42 9.15
CA ALA A 298 -13.57 -14.50 9.16
C ALA A 298 -15.01 -13.98 9.07
N TRP A 299 -15.33 -12.95 9.86
CA TRP A 299 -16.63 -12.27 9.82
C TRP A 299 -16.88 -11.62 8.46
N LEU A 300 -15.90 -10.91 7.89
CA LEU A 300 -16.04 -10.29 6.56
C LEU A 300 -16.30 -11.33 5.46
N GLU A 301 -15.58 -12.45 5.45
CA GLU A 301 -15.78 -13.53 4.49
C GLU A 301 -17.17 -14.18 4.65
N GLU A 302 -17.63 -14.39 5.88
CA GLU A 302 -18.95 -14.96 6.16
C GLU A 302 -20.07 -14.01 5.75
N GLU A 303 -19.91 -12.71 5.96
CA GLU A 303 -20.86 -11.70 5.51
C GLU A 303 -20.91 -11.61 3.97
N VAL A 304 -19.76 -11.67 3.29
CA VAL A 304 -19.72 -11.75 1.82
C VAL A 304 -20.46 -13.00 1.34
N ALA A 305 -20.17 -14.18 1.92
CA ALA A 305 -20.83 -15.42 1.54
C ALA A 305 -22.36 -15.34 1.76
N ARG A 306 -22.79 -14.81 2.91
CA ARG A 306 -24.21 -14.61 3.23
C ARG A 306 -24.90 -13.70 2.23
N MET A 307 -24.27 -12.58 1.83
CA MET A 307 -24.82 -11.65 0.85
C MET A 307 -24.90 -12.25 -0.56
N LEU A 308 -23.89 -13.02 -0.97
CA LEU A 308 -23.89 -13.71 -2.26
C LEU A 308 -24.96 -14.81 -2.32
N ARG A 309 -25.14 -15.61 -1.26
CA ARG A 309 -26.24 -16.58 -1.15
C ARG A 309 -27.61 -15.90 -1.24
N ALA A 310 -27.76 -14.71 -0.67
CA ALA A 310 -29.00 -13.95 -0.78
C ALA A 310 -29.27 -13.51 -2.23
N ILE A 311 -28.24 -13.15 -2.99
CA ILE A 311 -28.35 -12.85 -4.43
C ILE A 311 -28.76 -14.11 -5.21
N GLU A 312 -28.14 -15.26 -4.92
CA GLU A 312 -28.47 -16.54 -5.57
C GLU A 312 -29.91 -17.00 -5.29
N ALA A 313 -30.37 -16.81 -4.05
CA ALA A 313 -31.73 -17.15 -3.65
C ALA A 313 -32.80 -16.20 -4.19
N THR A 314 -32.41 -15.03 -4.73
CA THR A 314 -33.38 -14.05 -5.25
C THR A 314 -33.73 -14.35 -6.71
N PRO A 315 -35.01 -14.53 -7.07
CA PRO A 315 -35.43 -14.70 -8.47
C PRO A 315 -35.09 -13.50 -9.35
N SER A 316 -35.00 -13.72 -10.66
CA SER A 316 -34.70 -12.64 -11.61
C SER A 316 -35.92 -11.73 -11.75
N SER A 317 -35.73 -10.41 -11.65
CA SER A 317 -36.79 -9.44 -11.95
C SER A 317 -37.04 -9.28 -13.46
N ILE A 318 -36.10 -9.74 -14.29
CA ILE A 318 -36.28 -9.79 -15.75
C ILE A 318 -36.45 -11.24 -16.22
N PRO A 319 -37.28 -11.49 -17.26
CA PRO A 319 -37.43 -12.83 -17.82
C PRO A 319 -36.11 -13.33 -18.42
N LEU A 320 -35.65 -14.50 -17.96
CA LEU A 320 -34.49 -15.14 -18.57
C LEU A 320 -34.91 -15.77 -19.93
N PRO A 321 -34.20 -15.50 -21.03
CA PRO A 321 -34.57 -16.03 -22.33
C PRO A 321 -34.35 -17.55 -22.38
N GLY A 322 -35.31 -18.28 -22.95
CA GLY A 322 -35.11 -19.68 -23.35
C GLY A 322 -34.15 -19.78 -24.53
N ASP A 323 -33.64 -20.99 -24.81
CA ASP A 323 -32.52 -21.23 -25.74
C ASP A 323 -32.73 -20.57 -27.11
N GLN A 324 -33.87 -20.82 -27.77
CA GLN A 324 -34.16 -20.24 -29.10
C GLN A 324 -34.23 -18.70 -29.12
N LEU A 325 -34.64 -18.07 -28.02
CA LEU A 325 -34.68 -16.60 -27.93
C LEU A 325 -33.27 -16.08 -27.65
N LEU A 326 -32.52 -16.78 -26.81
CA LEU A 326 -31.16 -16.43 -26.47
C LEU A 326 -30.24 -16.46 -27.70
N ASP A 327 -30.31 -17.51 -28.52
CA ASP A 327 -29.55 -17.59 -29.78
C ASP A 327 -29.84 -16.39 -30.69
N ARG A 328 -31.13 -16.06 -30.85
CA ARG A 328 -31.55 -14.89 -31.63
C ARG A 328 -31.05 -13.57 -31.05
N LEU A 329 -31.00 -13.43 -29.73
CA LEU A 329 -30.47 -12.25 -29.04
C LEU A 329 -28.95 -12.15 -29.16
N ILE A 330 -28.23 -13.28 -29.11
CA ILE A 330 -26.79 -13.36 -29.34
C ILE A 330 -26.49 -12.92 -30.77
N ASP A 331 -27.15 -13.51 -31.78
CA ASP A 331 -27.01 -13.15 -33.19
C ASP A 331 -27.29 -11.66 -33.43
N ALA A 332 -28.31 -11.11 -32.77
CA ALA A 332 -28.63 -9.69 -32.84
C ALA A 332 -27.55 -8.83 -32.16
N GLY A 333 -27.00 -9.29 -31.04
CA GLY A 333 -25.93 -8.65 -30.29
C GLY A 333 -24.62 -8.63 -31.07
N GLU A 334 -24.24 -9.74 -31.73
CA GLU A 334 -23.09 -9.82 -32.64
C GLU A 334 -23.19 -8.76 -33.75
N ARG A 335 -24.32 -8.71 -34.46
CA ARG A 335 -24.58 -7.70 -35.50
C ARG A 335 -24.55 -6.27 -34.95
N ALA A 336 -25.18 -6.03 -33.81
CA ALA A 336 -25.25 -4.69 -33.21
C ALA A 336 -23.89 -4.23 -32.65
N CYS A 337 -23.00 -5.17 -32.32
CA CYS A 337 -21.69 -4.88 -31.75
C CYS A 337 -20.56 -4.92 -32.79
N ASP A 338 -20.87 -5.25 -34.04
CA ASP A 338 -19.95 -5.47 -35.16
C ASP A 338 -18.82 -6.45 -34.81
N LEU A 339 -19.21 -7.65 -34.35
CA LEU A 339 -18.27 -8.70 -33.94
C LEU A 339 -18.87 -10.09 -34.12
N HIS A 340 -18.00 -11.11 -34.06
CA HIS A 340 -18.40 -12.51 -34.00
C HIS A 340 -17.78 -13.18 -32.76
N LEU A 341 -18.60 -13.91 -32.03
CA LEU A 341 -18.20 -14.75 -30.91
C LEU A 341 -17.69 -16.09 -31.45
N THR A 342 -16.68 -16.62 -30.77
CA THR A 342 -16.33 -18.04 -30.90
C THR A 342 -17.37 -18.91 -30.20
N SER A 343 -17.40 -20.22 -30.52
CA SER A 343 -18.25 -21.18 -29.80
C SER A 343 -18.02 -21.14 -28.29
N GLU A 344 -16.75 -21.08 -27.85
CA GLU A 344 -16.37 -20.97 -26.44
C GLU A 344 -16.97 -19.71 -25.76
N GLN A 345 -16.97 -18.58 -26.49
CA GLN A 345 -17.55 -17.33 -26.00
C GLN A 345 -19.07 -17.31 -25.98
N ALA A 346 -19.71 -17.92 -26.99
CA ALA A 346 -21.16 -18.07 -27.04
C ALA A 346 -21.66 -19.00 -25.91
N ASP A 347 -20.99 -20.13 -25.69
CA ASP A 347 -21.28 -21.07 -24.60
C ASP A 347 -21.12 -20.38 -23.22
N ALA A 348 -20.05 -19.59 -23.07
CA ALA A 348 -19.83 -18.79 -21.87
C ALA A 348 -20.98 -17.81 -21.62
N LEU A 349 -21.43 -17.09 -22.65
CA LEU A 349 -22.55 -16.17 -22.55
C LEU A 349 -23.85 -16.91 -22.17
N CYS A 350 -24.13 -18.02 -22.83
CA CYS A 350 -25.32 -18.86 -22.58
C CYS A 350 -25.40 -19.34 -21.13
N LYS A 351 -24.26 -19.73 -20.55
CA LYS A 351 -24.14 -20.07 -19.13
C LYS A 351 -24.37 -18.84 -18.26
N LEU A 352 -23.60 -17.78 -18.48
CA LEU A 352 -23.51 -16.63 -17.56
C LEU A 352 -24.80 -15.82 -17.46
N VAL A 353 -25.57 -15.67 -18.55
CA VAL A 353 -26.81 -14.86 -18.55
C VAL A 353 -27.88 -15.41 -17.60
N ARG A 354 -27.79 -16.70 -17.23
CA ARG A 354 -28.76 -17.39 -16.37
C ARG A 354 -28.37 -17.39 -14.90
N LEU A 355 -27.12 -17.04 -14.58
CA LEU A 355 -26.59 -17.12 -13.23
C LEU A 355 -26.86 -15.83 -12.45
N PRO A 356 -27.36 -15.92 -11.21
CA PRO A 356 -27.41 -14.77 -10.31
C PRO A 356 -26.04 -14.13 -10.04
N LEU A 357 -25.04 -15.01 -9.90
CA LEU A 357 -23.64 -14.70 -9.70
C LEU A 357 -22.85 -15.53 -10.73
N GLY A 358 -22.30 -14.88 -11.75
CA GLY A 358 -21.46 -15.51 -12.76
C GLY A 358 -20.00 -15.10 -12.63
N VAL A 359 -19.09 -15.98 -13.02
CA VAL A 359 -17.65 -15.69 -13.11
C VAL A 359 -17.18 -15.95 -14.54
N LEU A 360 -16.66 -14.92 -15.21
CA LEU A 360 -16.01 -15.02 -16.51
C LEU A 360 -14.49 -15.00 -16.31
N GLN A 361 -13.87 -16.16 -16.37
CA GLN A 361 -12.43 -16.32 -16.18
C GLN A 361 -11.72 -16.45 -17.54
N GLY A 362 -10.56 -15.84 -17.67
CA GLY A 362 -9.72 -16.03 -18.86
C GLY A 362 -8.51 -15.10 -18.91
N GLY A 363 -7.53 -15.49 -19.71
CA GLY A 363 -6.27 -14.76 -19.87
C GLY A 363 -6.39 -13.39 -20.55
N ALA A 364 -5.26 -12.73 -20.77
CA ALA A 364 -5.19 -11.56 -21.65
C ALA A 364 -5.48 -11.98 -23.11
N GLY A 365 -6.33 -11.24 -23.81
CA GLY A 365 -6.57 -11.45 -25.25
C GLY A 365 -7.52 -12.59 -25.64
N VAL A 366 -8.18 -13.24 -24.68
CA VAL A 366 -9.19 -14.30 -24.95
C VAL A 366 -10.60 -13.77 -25.28
N GLY A 367 -10.78 -12.44 -25.26
CA GLY A 367 -12.04 -11.79 -25.64
C GLY A 367 -13.10 -11.71 -24.52
N LYS A 368 -12.69 -11.61 -23.25
CA LYS A 368 -13.62 -11.37 -22.11
C LYS A 368 -14.53 -10.16 -22.38
N THR A 369 -13.95 -9.04 -22.82
CA THR A 369 -14.69 -7.81 -23.12
C THR A 369 -15.71 -8.00 -24.24
N THR A 370 -15.42 -8.85 -25.22
CA THR A 370 -16.35 -9.24 -26.29
C THR A 370 -17.59 -9.92 -25.73
N VAL A 371 -17.40 -10.91 -24.85
CA VAL A 371 -18.51 -11.60 -24.15
C VAL A 371 -19.31 -10.61 -23.31
N MET A 372 -18.64 -9.77 -22.51
CA MET A 372 -19.31 -8.77 -21.67
C MET A 372 -20.14 -7.77 -22.50
N LYS A 373 -19.65 -7.36 -23.67
CA LYS A 373 -20.33 -6.43 -24.58
C LYS A 373 -21.63 -7.04 -25.12
N VAL A 374 -21.59 -8.28 -25.63
CA VAL A 374 -22.79 -8.96 -26.15
C VAL A 374 -23.74 -9.31 -25.01
N LEU A 375 -23.23 -9.77 -23.87
CA LEU A 375 -24.06 -10.07 -22.70
C LEU A 375 -24.81 -8.82 -22.21
N ALA A 376 -24.15 -7.66 -22.22
CA ALA A 376 -24.82 -6.41 -21.86
C ALA A 376 -25.93 -6.04 -22.83
N TYR A 377 -25.71 -6.22 -24.13
CA TYR A 377 -26.75 -6.04 -25.14
C TYR A 377 -27.96 -6.97 -24.90
N VAL A 378 -27.70 -8.26 -24.67
CA VAL A 378 -28.74 -9.26 -24.40
C VAL A 378 -29.55 -8.88 -23.16
N TRP A 379 -28.88 -8.46 -22.08
CA TRP A 379 -29.54 -8.06 -20.82
C TRP A 379 -30.42 -6.81 -21.00
N GLU A 380 -29.94 -5.80 -21.70
CA GLU A 380 -30.68 -4.56 -21.99
C GLU A 380 -31.91 -4.82 -22.86
N ARG A 381 -31.81 -5.72 -23.85
CA ARG A 381 -32.94 -6.11 -24.71
C ARG A 381 -34.05 -6.84 -23.96
N GLN A 382 -33.73 -7.45 -22.82
CA GLN A 382 -34.70 -8.06 -21.91
C GLN A 382 -35.29 -7.06 -20.90
N GLY A 383 -34.99 -5.76 -21.03
CA GLY A 383 -35.51 -4.71 -20.16
C GLY A 383 -34.70 -4.51 -18.86
N GLY A 384 -33.49 -5.08 -18.79
CA GLY A 384 -32.53 -4.84 -17.72
C GLY A 384 -31.66 -3.62 -17.98
N ASN A 385 -30.85 -3.26 -16.99
CA ASN A 385 -29.81 -2.23 -17.10
C ASN A 385 -28.47 -2.79 -16.65
N VAL A 386 -27.39 -2.37 -17.31
CA VAL A 386 -26.04 -2.89 -17.03
C VAL A 386 -25.19 -1.79 -16.43
N VAL A 387 -24.49 -2.11 -15.36
CA VAL A 387 -23.51 -1.21 -14.73
C VAL A 387 -22.15 -1.87 -14.77
N PHE A 388 -21.18 -1.18 -15.35
CA PHE A 388 -19.80 -1.66 -15.42
C PHE A 388 -18.94 -1.06 -14.30
N GLY A 389 -18.15 -1.91 -13.66
CA GLY A 389 -17.21 -1.59 -12.60
C GLY A 389 -15.81 -2.12 -12.90
N ALA A 390 -14.78 -1.41 -12.46
CA ALA A 390 -13.40 -1.91 -12.44
C ALA A 390 -12.65 -1.36 -11.23
N LEU A 391 -11.54 -1.98 -10.83
CA LEU A 391 -10.76 -1.51 -9.67
C LEU A 391 -10.06 -0.16 -9.92
N ALA A 392 -9.52 0.02 -11.13
CA ALA A 392 -8.71 1.19 -11.50
C ALA A 392 -9.42 2.07 -12.54
N GLY A 393 -9.13 3.37 -12.52
CA GLY A 393 -9.73 4.35 -13.45
C GLY A 393 -9.43 4.04 -14.92
N LYS A 394 -8.19 3.64 -15.23
CA LYS A 394 -7.79 3.26 -16.60
C LYS A 394 -8.47 1.98 -17.08
N ALA A 395 -8.64 0.99 -16.20
CA ALA A 395 -9.41 -0.22 -16.51
C ALA A 395 -10.88 0.12 -16.78
N ALA A 396 -11.49 1.00 -15.97
CA ALA A 396 -12.85 1.49 -16.22
C ALA A 396 -12.94 2.25 -17.56
N LEU A 397 -11.96 3.09 -17.90
CA LEU A 397 -11.95 3.80 -19.19
C LEU A 397 -11.84 2.83 -20.38
N GLN A 398 -10.95 1.84 -20.30
CA GLN A 398 -10.80 0.79 -21.32
C GLN A 398 -12.07 -0.05 -21.46
N LEU A 399 -12.68 -0.44 -20.34
CA LEU A 399 -13.95 -1.16 -20.31
C LEU A 399 -15.08 -0.33 -20.91
N SER A 400 -15.14 0.97 -20.63
CA SER A 400 -16.12 1.88 -21.25
C SER A 400 -15.97 1.90 -22.76
N ARG A 401 -14.74 1.99 -23.27
CA ARG A 401 -14.45 1.96 -24.72
C ARG A 401 -14.77 0.60 -25.34
N GLY A 402 -14.43 -0.49 -24.66
CA GLY A 402 -14.59 -1.86 -25.17
C GLY A 402 -16.01 -2.40 -25.10
N ALA A 403 -16.80 -2.00 -24.09
CA ALA A 403 -18.17 -2.47 -23.88
C ALA A 403 -19.24 -1.55 -24.49
N SER A 404 -18.87 -0.36 -24.98
CA SER A 404 -19.81 0.55 -25.66
C SER A 404 -20.08 0.11 -27.11
N THR A 405 -21.28 0.41 -27.61
CA THR A 405 -21.58 0.46 -29.05
C THR A 405 -21.87 1.90 -29.46
N HIS A 406 -21.83 2.20 -30.76
CA HIS A 406 -22.16 3.52 -31.28
C HIS A 406 -23.54 4.02 -30.77
N ASP A 407 -24.51 3.11 -30.74
CA ASP A 407 -25.90 3.43 -30.38
C ASP A 407 -26.22 3.23 -28.88
N SER A 408 -25.28 2.68 -28.10
CA SER A 408 -25.43 2.45 -26.65
C SER A 408 -24.08 2.70 -25.96
N PRO A 409 -23.74 3.96 -25.65
CA PRO A 409 -22.55 4.28 -24.90
C PRO A 409 -22.71 3.80 -23.45
N ARG A 410 -21.73 3.03 -22.97
CA ARG A 410 -21.70 2.47 -21.62
C ARG A 410 -20.48 3.02 -20.89
N LEU A 411 -20.72 3.75 -19.81
CA LEU A 411 -19.67 4.23 -18.92
C LEU A 411 -19.45 3.19 -17.82
N ALA A 412 -18.19 2.81 -17.63
CA ALA A 412 -17.76 2.04 -16.48
C ALA A 412 -17.21 2.98 -15.40
N HIS A 413 -17.36 2.56 -14.15
CA HIS A 413 -16.94 3.33 -12.98
C HIS A 413 -15.90 2.56 -12.17
N THR A 414 -15.11 3.26 -11.37
CA THR A 414 -14.26 2.58 -10.39
C THR A 414 -15.13 1.96 -9.29
N LEU A 415 -14.72 0.84 -8.70
CA LEU A 415 -15.46 0.21 -7.60
C LEU A 415 -15.69 1.18 -6.45
N ALA A 416 -14.72 2.04 -6.16
CA ALA A 416 -14.86 3.04 -5.12
C ALA A 416 -15.90 4.12 -5.46
N ARG A 417 -16.04 4.51 -6.74
CA ARG A 417 -17.13 5.37 -7.20
C ARG A 417 -18.47 4.66 -7.10
N LEU A 418 -18.56 3.39 -7.49
CA LEU A 418 -19.78 2.59 -7.35
C LEU A 418 -20.23 2.47 -5.90
N ILE A 419 -19.32 2.21 -4.96
CA ILE A 419 -19.62 2.20 -3.52
C ILE A 419 -20.20 3.56 -3.08
N GLY A 420 -19.60 4.67 -3.50
CA GLY A 420 -20.12 6.01 -3.21
C GLY A 420 -21.51 6.27 -3.81
N ILE A 421 -21.77 5.82 -5.03
CA ILE A 421 -23.09 5.88 -5.67
C ILE A 421 -24.13 5.09 -4.87
N LEU A 422 -23.81 3.86 -4.46
CA LEU A 422 -24.70 3.00 -3.69
C LEU A 422 -24.98 3.57 -2.29
N GLN A 423 -23.98 4.15 -1.64
CA GLN A 423 -24.14 4.84 -0.36
C GLN A 423 -25.05 6.08 -0.49
N LEU A 424 -24.84 6.90 -1.54
CA LEU A 424 -25.71 8.03 -1.85
C LEU A 424 -27.13 7.58 -2.16
N GLN A 425 -27.30 6.48 -2.89
CA GLN A 425 -28.62 5.92 -3.17
C GLN A 425 -29.32 5.49 -1.89
N ALA A 426 -28.63 4.79 -0.98
CA ALA A 426 -29.20 4.37 0.30
C ALA A 426 -29.61 5.59 1.14
N ALA A 427 -28.74 6.60 1.26
CA ALA A 427 -29.05 7.84 1.96
C ALA A 427 -30.24 8.60 1.33
N TYR A 428 -30.31 8.65 -0.01
CA TYR A 428 -31.41 9.27 -0.75
C TYR A 428 -32.74 8.53 -0.57
N GLN A 429 -32.72 7.20 -0.40
CA GLN A 429 -33.91 6.42 -0.12
C GLN A 429 -34.43 6.65 1.32
N GLU A 430 -33.53 6.88 2.27
CA GLU A 430 -33.86 7.17 3.67
C GLU A 430 -34.37 8.62 3.85
N ASP A 431 -33.72 9.59 3.23
CA ASP A 431 -34.09 11.01 3.31
C ASP A 431 -33.97 11.74 1.95
N PRO A 432 -35.00 11.64 1.08
CA PRO A 432 -34.99 12.30 -0.23
C PRO A 432 -34.95 13.83 -0.18
N GLN A 433 -35.26 14.45 0.97
CA GLN A 433 -35.32 15.92 1.09
C GLN A 433 -33.95 16.52 1.35
N ASN A 434 -33.09 15.84 2.11
CA ASN A 434 -31.77 16.36 2.49
C ASN A 434 -30.60 15.66 1.79
N ALA A 435 -30.81 14.48 1.21
CA ALA A 435 -29.77 13.77 0.49
C ALA A 435 -29.77 14.12 -1.01
N ARG A 436 -28.58 14.10 -1.62
CA ARG A 436 -28.43 14.29 -3.06
C ARG A 436 -28.85 13.00 -3.81
N PRO A 437 -29.62 13.09 -4.90
CA PRO A 437 -29.94 11.92 -5.70
C PRO A 437 -28.68 11.31 -6.32
N PRO A 438 -28.60 9.97 -6.44
CA PRO A 438 -27.46 9.32 -7.05
C PRO A 438 -27.45 9.58 -8.56
N GLU A 439 -26.25 9.71 -9.13
CA GLU A 439 -26.04 9.89 -10.57
C GLU A 439 -26.36 8.64 -11.41
N LEU A 440 -26.41 7.48 -10.77
CA LEU A 440 -26.72 6.19 -11.37
C LEU A 440 -27.61 5.40 -10.41
N LYS A 441 -28.67 4.79 -10.93
CA LYS A 441 -29.62 4.00 -10.14
C LYS A 441 -29.32 2.52 -10.24
N PHE A 442 -29.25 1.86 -9.08
CA PHE A 442 -29.27 0.41 -8.96
C PHE A 442 -30.66 -0.05 -8.55
N ASP A 443 -31.18 -1.07 -9.23
CA ASP A 443 -32.43 -1.72 -8.84
C ASP A 443 -32.38 -3.22 -9.17
N SER A 444 -33.50 -3.91 -8.95
CA SER A 444 -33.59 -5.36 -9.13
C SER A 444 -33.39 -5.85 -10.58
N ARG A 445 -33.34 -4.94 -11.57
CA ARG A 445 -33.07 -5.25 -12.98
C ARG A 445 -31.61 -4.98 -13.37
N THR A 446 -30.81 -4.48 -12.44
CA THR A 446 -29.40 -4.20 -12.66
C THR A 446 -28.60 -5.50 -12.76
N LEU A 447 -27.80 -5.62 -13.82
CA LEU A 447 -26.63 -6.50 -13.87
C LEU A 447 -25.37 -5.67 -13.61
N LEU A 448 -24.68 -5.98 -12.52
CA LEU A 448 -23.39 -5.39 -12.19
C LEU A 448 -22.26 -6.26 -12.75
N VAL A 449 -21.53 -5.73 -13.72
CA VAL A 449 -20.35 -6.39 -14.31
C VAL A 449 -19.08 -5.76 -13.74
N ILE A 450 -18.23 -6.56 -13.10
CA ILE A 450 -16.97 -6.11 -12.52
C ILE A 450 -15.82 -6.74 -13.31
N ASP A 451 -15.05 -5.91 -14.03
CA ASP A 451 -13.82 -6.34 -14.69
C ASP A 451 -12.62 -6.24 -13.74
N GLU A 452 -11.56 -7.00 -14.05
CA GLU A 452 -10.38 -7.19 -13.20
C GLU A 452 -10.73 -7.68 -11.77
N ALA A 453 -11.81 -8.47 -11.64
CA ALA A 453 -12.30 -8.98 -10.36
C ALA A 453 -11.28 -9.89 -9.63
N GLY A 454 -10.32 -10.47 -10.36
CA GLY A 454 -9.21 -11.24 -9.78
C GLY A 454 -8.33 -10.44 -8.82
N MET A 455 -8.37 -9.11 -8.89
CA MET A 455 -7.62 -8.22 -8.01
C MET A 455 -8.49 -7.59 -6.91
N MET A 456 -9.77 -7.96 -6.82
CA MET A 456 -10.70 -7.40 -5.82
C MET A 456 -10.55 -8.12 -4.48
N ASP A 457 -10.24 -7.36 -3.43
CA ASP A 457 -10.12 -7.90 -2.07
C ASP A 457 -11.48 -8.07 -1.38
N THR A 458 -11.51 -8.91 -0.34
CA THR A 458 -12.74 -9.21 0.42
C THR A 458 -13.35 -7.96 1.06
N PRO A 459 -12.59 -7.05 1.71
CA PRO A 459 -13.15 -5.82 2.27
C PRO A 459 -13.85 -4.94 1.23
N THR A 460 -13.25 -4.73 0.05
CA THR A 460 -13.83 -3.94 -1.03
C THR A 460 -15.11 -4.59 -1.54
N PHE A 461 -15.10 -5.91 -1.73
CA PHE A 461 -16.29 -6.63 -2.19
C PHE A 461 -17.42 -6.57 -1.16
N HIS A 462 -17.11 -6.73 0.13
CA HIS A 462 -18.07 -6.54 1.22
C HIS A 462 -18.71 -5.14 1.19
N GLN A 463 -17.91 -4.07 1.06
CA GLN A 463 -18.44 -2.70 1.01
C GLN A 463 -19.37 -2.47 -0.19
N LEU A 464 -19.06 -3.09 -1.34
CA LEU A 464 -19.91 -3.05 -2.52
C LEU A 464 -21.24 -3.79 -2.26
N LEU A 465 -21.17 -5.05 -1.83
CA LEU A 465 -22.35 -5.90 -1.59
C LEU A 465 -23.28 -5.33 -0.51
N LYS A 466 -22.72 -4.74 0.55
CA LYS A 466 -23.47 -4.18 1.69
C LYS A 466 -24.57 -3.21 1.27
N HIS A 467 -24.35 -2.46 0.20
CA HIS A 467 -25.29 -1.43 -0.27
C HIS A 467 -26.02 -1.80 -1.57
N LEU A 468 -25.83 -3.02 -2.09
CA LEU A 468 -26.54 -3.46 -3.30
C LEU A 468 -28.03 -3.72 -3.02
N PRO A 469 -28.93 -3.19 -3.86
CA PRO A 469 -30.35 -3.54 -3.79
C PRO A 469 -30.60 -5.03 -4.02
N ARG A 470 -31.71 -5.53 -3.46
CA ARG A 470 -32.17 -6.91 -3.72
C ARG A 470 -32.52 -7.10 -5.19
N GLY A 471 -32.19 -8.27 -5.73
CA GLY A 471 -32.46 -8.67 -7.11
C GLY A 471 -31.36 -8.32 -8.13
N VAL A 472 -30.38 -7.50 -7.75
CA VAL A 472 -29.19 -7.24 -8.59
C VAL A 472 -28.49 -8.55 -8.92
N ARG A 473 -28.09 -8.71 -10.19
CA ARG A 473 -27.22 -9.80 -10.65
C ARG A 473 -25.77 -9.34 -10.72
N ILE A 474 -24.82 -10.26 -10.57
CA ILE A 474 -23.39 -9.95 -10.58
C ILE A 474 -22.66 -10.84 -11.60
N LEU A 475 -21.83 -10.22 -12.44
CA LEU A 475 -20.84 -10.89 -13.26
C LEU A 475 -19.44 -10.42 -12.84
N LEU A 476 -18.60 -11.34 -12.38
CA LEU A 476 -17.19 -11.08 -12.08
C LEU A 476 -16.34 -11.54 -13.26
N ALA A 477 -15.68 -10.62 -13.95
CA ALA A 477 -14.74 -10.94 -15.02
C ALA A 477 -13.30 -10.71 -14.55
N GLY A 478 -12.40 -11.64 -14.86
CA GLY A 478 -11.03 -11.54 -14.38
C GLY A 478 -10.11 -12.64 -14.87
N ASP A 479 -8.90 -12.65 -14.31
CA ASP A 479 -7.82 -13.56 -14.66
C ASP A 479 -7.16 -14.08 -13.36
N ASP A 480 -7.31 -15.38 -13.09
CA ASP A 480 -6.74 -16.07 -11.92
C ASP A 480 -5.21 -16.28 -12.02
N GLY A 481 -4.62 -16.06 -13.19
CA GLY A 481 -3.17 -16.10 -13.40
C GLY A 481 -2.47 -14.79 -13.05
N GLN A 482 -3.22 -13.71 -12.82
CA GLN A 482 -2.67 -12.41 -12.42
C GLN A 482 -2.42 -12.33 -10.91
N LEU A 483 -1.73 -11.26 -10.50
CA LEU A 483 -1.48 -10.98 -9.09
C LEU A 483 -2.78 -10.94 -8.26
N PHE A 484 -2.68 -11.46 -7.04
CA PHE A 484 -3.74 -11.37 -6.04
C PHE A 484 -4.07 -9.91 -5.63
N PRO A 485 -5.23 -9.67 -4.99
CA PRO A 485 -5.62 -8.36 -4.46
C PRO A 485 -4.59 -7.75 -3.50
N VAL A 486 -4.53 -6.43 -3.35
CA VAL A 486 -3.55 -5.83 -2.41
C VAL A 486 -3.88 -6.14 -0.95
N ALA A 487 -5.15 -6.07 -0.56
CA ALA A 487 -5.59 -6.46 0.78
C ALA A 487 -5.92 -7.96 0.86
N PHE A 488 -6.36 -8.42 2.03
CA PHE A 488 -6.61 -9.83 2.27
C PHE A 488 -7.82 -10.39 1.52
N GLY A 489 -7.78 -11.70 1.33
CA GLY A 489 -8.84 -12.45 0.66
C GLY A 489 -8.63 -12.55 -0.85
N LYS A 490 -9.32 -13.53 -1.45
CA LYS A 490 -9.24 -13.84 -2.89
C LYS A 490 -10.58 -14.36 -3.44
N VAL A 491 -11.71 -13.74 -3.09
CA VAL A 491 -13.07 -14.26 -3.41
C VAL A 491 -13.23 -14.67 -4.88
N PHE A 492 -12.77 -13.88 -5.84
CA PHE A 492 -12.80 -14.28 -7.25
C PHE A 492 -12.10 -15.61 -7.51
N HIS A 493 -10.90 -15.79 -6.96
CA HIS A 493 -10.11 -17.02 -7.09
C HIS A 493 -10.76 -18.19 -6.37
N ASP A 494 -11.34 -17.97 -5.19
CA ASP A 494 -12.10 -18.99 -4.45
C ASP A 494 -13.31 -19.48 -5.26
N LEU A 495 -14.00 -18.58 -5.98
CA LEU A 495 -15.10 -18.94 -6.88
C LEU A 495 -14.62 -19.63 -8.17
N VAL A 496 -13.43 -19.26 -8.68
CA VAL A 496 -12.81 -19.95 -9.82
C VAL A 496 -12.45 -21.39 -9.45
N GLU A 497 -11.88 -21.60 -8.27
CA GLU A 497 -11.54 -22.93 -7.73
C GLU A 497 -12.80 -23.79 -7.50
N GLU A 498 -13.90 -23.18 -7.08
CA GLU A 498 -15.18 -23.88 -6.85
C GLU A 498 -15.91 -24.25 -8.17
N GLY A 499 -15.79 -23.45 -9.22
CA GLY A 499 -16.07 -23.84 -10.61
C GLY A 499 -17.54 -23.85 -11.05
N SER A 500 -18.52 -24.03 -10.16
CA SER A 500 -19.92 -24.24 -10.55
C SER A 500 -20.49 -23.08 -11.38
N ARG A 501 -20.10 -21.86 -11.02
CA ARG A 501 -20.55 -20.59 -11.62
C ARG A 501 -19.56 -19.96 -12.61
N VAL A 502 -18.56 -20.73 -13.06
CA VAL A 502 -17.46 -20.22 -13.88
C VAL A 502 -17.65 -20.56 -15.36
N ALA A 503 -17.46 -19.59 -16.24
CA ALA A 503 -17.21 -19.79 -17.66
C ALA A 503 -15.77 -19.38 -17.96
N THR A 504 -15.00 -20.28 -18.56
CA THR A 504 -13.57 -20.11 -18.83
C THR A 504 -13.33 -19.90 -20.32
N LEU A 505 -12.56 -18.87 -20.66
CA LEU A 505 -12.08 -18.61 -22.01
C LEU A 505 -10.59 -18.91 -22.11
N THR A 506 -10.23 -19.81 -23.02
CA THR A 506 -8.88 -20.35 -23.20
C THR A 506 -8.26 -19.95 -24.53
N LYS A 507 -9.08 -19.76 -25.57
CA LYS A 507 -8.58 -19.42 -26.91
C LYS A 507 -8.16 -17.95 -26.99
N VAL A 508 -6.87 -17.71 -27.19
CA VAL A 508 -6.35 -16.36 -27.47
C VAL A 508 -6.76 -15.94 -28.87
N LEU A 509 -7.48 -14.82 -28.98
CA LEU A 509 -8.02 -14.30 -30.25
C LEU A 509 -7.33 -13.04 -30.74
N ARG A 510 -6.44 -12.47 -29.92
CA ARG A 510 -5.68 -11.29 -30.31
C ARG A 510 -4.81 -11.67 -31.53
N GLN A 511 -5.25 -11.23 -32.71
CA GLN A 511 -4.48 -11.30 -33.94
C GLN A 511 -3.26 -10.38 -33.80
N ALA A 512 -2.15 -10.98 -33.41
CA ALA A 512 -0.85 -10.57 -33.89
C ALA A 512 -0.11 -11.88 -34.16
N GLU A 513 -0.24 -12.38 -35.38
CA GLU A 513 0.58 -13.51 -35.87
C GLU A 513 2.10 -13.24 -35.69
N ASP A 514 2.47 -11.99 -35.35
CA ASP A 514 3.85 -11.52 -35.09
C ASP A 514 4.20 -11.18 -33.62
N SER A 515 3.30 -11.31 -32.64
CA SER A 515 3.64 -10.94 -31.24
C SER A 515 4.02 -12.16 -30.40
N ALA A 516 5.27 -12.22 -29.94
CA ALA A 516 5.74 -13.27 -29.01
C ALA A 516 5.16 -13.13 -27.59
N ILE A 517 4.60 -11.97 -27.24
CA ILE A 517 4.16 -11.65 -25.86
C ILE A 517 3.06 -12.60 -25.36
N PRO A 518 1.95 -12.85 -26.10
CA PRO A 518 0.89 -13.76 -25.64
C PRO A 518 1.38 -15.19 -25.44
N LEU A 519 2.27 -15.68 -26.30
CA LEU A 519 2.85 -17.02 -26.18
C LEU A 519 3.72 -17.15 -24.93
N VAL A 520 4.66 -16.21 -24.73
CA VAL A 520 5.52 -16.18 -23.54
C VAL A 520 4.70 -16.00 -22.26
N ALA A 521 3.67 -15.16 -22.29
CA ALA A 521 2.77 -14.99 -21.15
C ALA A 521 2.01 -16.29 -20.84
N LEU A 522 1.56 -17.04 -21.86
CA LEU A 522 0.91 -18.33 -21.68
C LEU A 522 1.87 -19.38 -21.10
N GLU A 523 3.11 -19.47 -21.60
CA GLU A 523 4.13 -20.37 -21.05
C GLU A 523 4.34 -20.11 -19.56
N ILE A 524 4.56 -18.85 -19.19
CA ILE A 524 4.74 -18.46 -17.78
C ILE A 524 3.50 -18.80 -16.97
N ARG A 525 2.30 -18.48 -17.46
CA ARG A 525 1.03 -18.81 -16.78
C ARG A 525 0.93 -20.32 -16.50
N LEU A 526 1.27 -21.16 -17.47
CA LEU A 526 1.26 -22.62 -17.34
C LEU A 526 2.40 -23.14 -16.46
N GLY A 527 3.43 -22.34 -16.23
CA GLY A 527 4.59 -22.70 -15.41
C GLY A 527 5.77 -23.22 -16.18
N THR A 528 5.77 -23.03 -17.48
CA THR A 528 6.87 -23.35 -18.37
C THR A 528 7.74 -22.11 -18.47
N ALA A 529 9.02 -22.24 -18.13
CA ALA A 529 9.96 -21.14 -18.29
C ALA A 529 10.23 -20.90 -19.78
N PRO A 530 9.99 -19.69 -20.31
CA PRO A 530 10.19 -19.39 -21.72
C PRO A 530 11.68 -19.31 -22.06
N ALA A 531 12.06 -19.78 -23.24
CA ALA A 531 13.40 -19.60 -23.78
C ALA A 531 13.53 -18.20 -24.40
N LEU A 532 13.99 -17.22 -23.61
CA LEU A 532 14.07 -15.83 -24.04
C LEU A 532 15.44 -15.50 -24.67
N PRO A 533 15.48 -14.95 -25.90
CA PRO A 533 16.72 -14.45 -26.49
C PRO A 533 17.21 -13.18 -25.81
N THR A 534 18.51 -12.90 -25.92
CA THR A 534 19.09 -11.61 -25.50
C THR A 534 18.68 -10.51 -26.48
N TRP A 535 18.28 -9.35 -25.95
CA TRP A 535 17.91 -8.20 -26.74
C TRP A 535 19.11 -7.63 -27.51
N ARG A 536 18.93 -7.33 -28.80
CA ARG A 536 19.93 -6.77 -29.72
C ARG A 536 19.42 -5.50 -30.43
N GLY A 537 18.35 -4.88 -29.93
CA GLY A 537 17.76 -3.66 -30.49
C GLY A 537 16.45 -3.89 -31.24
N GLU A 538 15.82 -5.06 -31.08
CA GLU A 538 14.52 -5.37 -31.65
C GLU A 538 13.43 -4.47 -31.07
N SER A 539 12.44 -4.12 -31.91
CA SER A 539 11.30 -3.28 -31.53
C SER A 539 10.06 -4.07 -31.10
N LYS A 540 10.03 -5.40 -31.33
CA LYS A 540 8.90 -6.27 -31.00
C LYS A 540 9.38 -7.61 -30.44
N GLY A 541 8.73 -8.10 -29.39
CA GLY A 541 8.99 -9.41 -28.80
C GLY A 541 9.26 -9.36 -27.29
N VAL A 542 9.76 -10.47 -26.75
CA VAL A 542 10.16 -10.60 -25.34
C VAL A 542 11.62 -11.03 -25.27
N PHE A 543 12.44 -10.26 -24.57
CA PHE A 543 13.89 -10.46 -24.55
C PHE A 543 14.48 -10.30 -23.15
N LEU A 544 15.62 -10.94 -22.92
CA LEU A 544 16.48 -10.67 -21.76
C LEU A 544 17.31 -9.41 -22.03
N ILE A 545 17.43 -8.55 -21.01
CA ILE A 545 18.28 -7.36 -21.06
C ILE A 545 19.29 -7.35 -19.91
N ASP A 546 20.55 -7.07 -20.20
CA ASP A 546 21.58 -6.91 -19.18
C ASP A 546 21.61 -5.49 -18.58
N ARG A 547 22.38 -5.31 -17.50
CA ARG A 547 22.44 -4.04 -16.79
C ARG A 547 23.10 -2.91 -17.60
N THR A 548 24.05 -3.23 -18.47
CA THR A 548 24.74 -2.26 -19.33
C THR A 548 23.77 -1.74 -20.38
N GLN A 549 23.06 -2.64 -21.05
CA GLN A 549 22.02 -2.32 -22.02
C GLN A 549 20.89 -1.51 -21.38
N LEU A 550 20.43 -1.92 -20.18
CA LEU A 550 19.39 -1.21 -19.44
C LEU A 550 19.76 0.25 -19.12
N ASN A 551 21.03 0.50 -18.78
CA ASN A 551 21.51 1.85 -18.49
C ASN A 551 21.62 2.74 -19.74
N GLN A 552 21.79 2.13 -20.93
CA GLN A 552 21.89 2.82 -22.21
C GLN A 552 20.54 2.92 -22.94
N LEU A 553 19.51 2.24 -22.45
CA LEU A 553 18.20 2.17 -23.07
C LEU A 553 17.57 3.57 -23.16
N VAL A 554 17.28 4.00 -24.38
CA VAL A 554 16.54 5.24 -24.63
C VAL A 554 15.08 5.00 -24.28
N ARG A 555 14.56 5.77 -23.32
CA ARG A 555 13.19 5.64 -22.83
C ARG A 555 12.29 6.64 -23.59
N GLY A 556 11.46 6.11 -24.49
CA GLY A 556 10.48 6.89 -25.25
C GLY A 556 9.25 7.31 -24.42
N GLU A 557 8.28 7.92 -25.08
CA GLU A 557 7.06 8.44 -24.43
C GLU A 557 6.09 7.34 -23.96
N ASP A 558 6.05 6.19 -24.66
CA ASP A 558 5.18 5.04 -24.32
C ASP A 558 5.98 3.88 -23.71
N PHE A 559 6.54 4.16 -22.53
CA PHE A 559 7.47 3.30 -21.82
C PHE A 559 7.03 3.09 -20.37
N MET A 560 7.23 1.87 -19.85
CA MET A 560 6.91 1.55 -18.46
C MET A 560 8.00 0.67 -17.84
N LEU A 561 8.56 1.10 -16.71
CA LEU A 561 9.46 0.27 -15.91
C LEU A 561 8.73 -0.29 -14.70
N ILE A 562 8.76 -1.61 -14.54
CA ILE A 562 8.12 -2.35 -13.45
C ILE A 562 9.19 -2.96 -12.57
N ALA A 563 9.15 -2.68 -11.26
CA ALA A 563 10.02 -3.30 -10.28
C ALA A 563 9.24 -3.98 -9.15
N ALA A 564 9.83 -5.01 -8.54
CA ALA A 564 9.17 -5.79 -7.49
C ALA A 564 9.06 -5.02 -6.16
N ARG A 565 10.12 -4.29 -5.76
CA ARG A 565 10.19 -3.57 -4.48
C ARG A 565 9.95 -2.08 -4.62
N ARG A 566 9.26 -1.50 -3.64
CA ARG A 566 9.09 -0.04 -3.53
C ARG A 566 10.42 0.70 -3.43
N GLN A 567 11.37 0.17 -2.66
CA GLN A 567 12.71 0.75 -2.56
C GLN A 567 13.38 0.88 -3.94
N THR A 568 13.32 -0.17 -4.76
CA THR A 568 13.88 -0.14 -6.12
C THR A 568 13.16 0.89 -7.00
N VAL A 569 11.82 0.96 -6.89
CA VAL A 569 11.04 2.00 -7.59
C VAL A 569 11.49 3.41 -7.19
N ASP A 570 11.66 3.67 -5.89
CA ASP A 570 12.03 4.98 -5.36
C ASP A 570 13.47 5.36 -5.78
N GLU A 571 14.41 4.41 -5.70
CA GLU A 571 15.80 4.58 -6.15
C GLU A 571 15.86 4.93 -7.66
N TRP A 572 15.11 4.20 -8.48
CA TRP A 572 15.04 4.46 -9.92
C TRP A 572 14.38 5.79 -10.26
N ASN A 573 13.26 6.10 -9.61
CA ASN A 573 12.58 7.39 -9.79
C ASN A 573 13.50 8.56 -9.44
N HIS A 574 14.25 8.45 -8.34
CA HIS A 574 15.20 9.49 -7.95
C HIS A 574 16.37 9.61 -8.93
N ALA A 575 16.95 8.48 -9.35
CA ALA A 575 18.07 8.46 -10.30
C ALA A 575 17.69 9.01 -11.67
N GLU A 576 16.55 8.59 -12.23
CA GLU A 576 16.05 9.07 -13.53
C GLU A 576 15.75 10.56 -13.50
N SER A 577 15.07 11.00 -12.45
CA SER A 577 14.72 12.39 -12.24
C SER A 577 15.97 13.26 -12.11
N ALA A 578 17.00 12.79 -11.39
CA ALA A 578 18.28 13.50 -11.26
C ALA A 578 19.06 13.54 -12.59
N ALA A 579 19.13 12.43 -13.33
CA ALA A 579 19.90 12.33 -14.57
C ALA A 579 19.34 13.21 -15.70
N ARG A 580 18.03 13.46 -15.71
CA ARG A 580 17.35 14.30 -16.71
C ARG A 580 17.42 15.80 -16.40
N ARG A 581 17.86 16.17 -15.19
CA ARG A 581 17.92 17.57 -14.75
C ARG A 581 19.30 18.18 -14.99
N ARG A 582 19.31 19.39 -15.53
CA ARG A 582 20.46 20.29 -15.48
C ARG A 582 20.25 21.27 -14.33
N GLU A 583 21.31 21.94 -13.89
CA GLU A 583 21.25 22.91 -12.78
C GLU A 583 20.25 24.06 -13.05
N SER A 584 19.99 24.37 -14.32
CA SER A 584 19.01 25.38 -14.76
C SER A 584 17.61 24.85 -15.03
N THR A 585 17.33 23.55 -14.86
CA THR A 585 16.01 22.97 -15.13
C THR A 585 15.00 23.48 -14.09
N PRO A 586 13.91 24.16 -14.50
CA PRO A 586 12.86 24.57 -13.58
C PRO A 586 12.22 23.33 -12.92
N THR A 587 12.11 23.36 -11.59
CA THR A 587 11.48 22.29 -10.82
C THR A 587 10.47 22.85 -9.83
N ARG A 588 9.48 22.03 -9.46
CA ARG A 588 8.47 22.34 -8.45
C ARG A 588 8.36 21.17 -7.47
N ARG A 589 8.40 21.46 -6.16
CA ARG A 589 8.09 20.46 -5.13
C ARG A 589 6.58 20.26 -5.05
N LEU A 590 6.11 19.02 -5.18
CA LEU A 590 4.71 18.63 -4.98
C LEU A 590 4.62 17.80 -3.69
N GLY A 591 4.21 18.46 -2.62
CA GLY A 591 4.10 17.86 -1.29
C GLY A 591 5.36 17.12 -0.81
N PRO A 592 5.21 16.07 0.02
CA PRO A 592 6.36 15.35 0.57
C PRO A 592 6.96 14.33 -0.41
N LEU A 593 6.21 13.89 -1.43
CA LEU A 593 6.53 12.70 -2.21
C LEU A 593 7.34 12.96 -3.49
N ALA A 594 7.21 14.14 -4.13
CA ALA A 594 7.87 14.39 -5.40
C ALA A 594 8.40 15.82 -5.54
N THR A 595 9.55 15.97 -6.19
CA THR A 595 9.93 17.20 -6.89
C THR A 595 9.83 16.87 -8.37
N VAL A 596 9.15 17.70 -9.17
CA VAL A 596 8.88 17.46 -10.59
C VAL A 596 9.48 18.53 -11.51
N ALA A 597 9.72 18.17 -12.77
CA ALA A 597 10.08 19.01 -13.90
C ALA A 597 9.15 18.72 -15.09
N VAL A 598 9.12 19.62 -16.09
CA VAL A 598 8.40 19.37 -17.35
C VAL A 598 8.95 18.10 -18.01
N GLY A 599 8.05 17.20 -18.41
CA GLY A 599 8.34 15.87 -18.95
C GLY A 599 8.47 14.76 -17.90
N ASP A 600 8.44 15.07 -16.59
CA ASP A 600 8.43 14.01 -15.57
C ASP A 600 7.11 13.21 -15.63
N PRO A 601 7.17 11.87 -15.68
CA PRO A 601 6.00 11.02 -15.45
C PRO A 601 5.66 11.01 -13.96
N VAL A 602 4.38 11.13 -13.66
CA VAL A 602 3.82 11.20 -12.31
C VAL A 602 2.70 10.18 -12.13
N ILE A 603 2.45 9.81 -10.87
CA ILE A 603 1.35 8.94 -10.46
C ILE A 603 0.63 9.50 -9.24
N ILE A 604 -0.70 9.45 -9.27
CA ILE A 604 -1.53 9.76 -8.11
C ILE A 604 -1.52 8.59 -7.13
N THR A 605 -1.34 8.87 -5.84
CA THR A 605 -1.23 7.85 -4.79
C THR A 605 -2.46 7.73 -3.90
N GLN A 606 -3.42 8.67 -4.01
CA GLN A 606 -4.69 8.62 -3.29
C GLN A 606 -5.86 9.09 -4.16
N ASN A 607 -7.04 8.55 -3.93
CA ASN A 607 -8.24 8.95 -4.65
C ASN A 607 -8.70 10.35 -4.21
N ARG A 608 -8.85 11.28 -5.16
CA ARG A 608 -9.53 12.57 -4.98
C ARG A 608 -10.68 12.69 -5.97
N TYR A 609 -11.83 12.12 -5.61
CA TYR A 609 -13.01 12.03 -6.47
C TYR A 609 -13.51 13.37 -6.99
N ARG A 610 -13.45 14.43 -6.15
CA ARG A 610 -13.86 15.79 -6.54
C ARG A 610 -13.10 16.32 -7.75
N HIS A 611 -11.86 15.87 -7.92
CA HIS A 611 -10.96 16.29 -8.99
C HIS A 611 -10.78 15.22 -10.08
N GLY A 612 -11.54 14.11 -10.01
CA GLY A 612 -11.38 13.00 -10.95
C GLY A 612 -9.98 12.37 -10.91
N LEU A 613 -9.26 12.49 -9.79
CA LEU A 613 -7.93 11.88 -9.62
C LEU A 613 -8.10 10.56 -8.86
N PHE A 614 -7.45 9.51 -9.34
CA PHE A 614 -7.56 8.17 -8.78
C PHE A 614 -6.18 7.61 -8.48
N ASN A 615 -6.02 6.89 -7.38
CA ASN A 615 -4.80 6.18 -7.04
C ASN A 615 -4.41 5.24 -8.20
N GLY A 616 -3.16 5.35 -8.65
CA GLY A 616 -2.63 4.65 -9.82
C GLY A 616 -2.81 5.42 -11.14
N LEU A 617 -3.50 6.56 -11.16
CA LEU A 617 -3.62 7.38 -12.38
C LEU A 617 -2.25 7.96 -12.73
N LEU A 618 -1.74 7.57 -13.90
CA LEU A 618 -0.50 8.06 -14.48
C LEU A 618 -0.75 9.35 -15.26
N GLY A 619 0.28 10.18 -15.38
CA GLY A 619 0.29 11.33 -16.25
C GLY A 619 1.69 11.87 -16.47
N THR A 620 1.81 12.87 -17.34
CA THR A 620 3.08 13.53 -17.64
C THR A 620 2.93 15.02 -17.35
N VAL A 621 3.92 15.60 -16.65
CA VAL A 621 3.97 17.04 -16.40
C VAL A 621 4.23 17.76 -17.73
N THR A 622 3.30 18.60 -18.18
CA THR A 622 3.40 19.31 -19.46
C THR A 622 3.92 20.74 -19.28
N GLU A 623 3.61 21.39 -18.16
CA GLU A 623 4.00 22.77 -17.90
C GLU A 623 4.19 23.04 -16.40
N ILE A 624 5.12 23.93 -16.07
CA ILE A 624 5.32 24.49 -14.71
C ILE A 624 5.37 26.02 -14.85
N GLY A 625 4.39 26.71 -14.28
CA GLY A 625 4.23 28.17 -14.36
C GLY A 625 3.96 28.78 -12.99
N GLY A 626 4.99 29.37 -12.36
CA GLY A 626 4.88 29.93 -11.01
C GLY A 626 4.51 28.84 -9.98
N GLU A 627 3.34 28.97 -9.36
CA GLU A 627 2.81 27.98 -8.42
C GLU A 627 2.01 26.86 -9.11
N ARG A 628 1.67 26.99 -10.41
CA ARG A 628 0.83 26.04 -11.14
C ARG A 628 1.66 24.94 -11.82
N VAL A 629 1.12 23.72 -11.80
CA VAL A 629 1.65 22.58 -12.55
C VAL A 629 0.52 22.00 -13.40
N GLN A 630 0.78 21.82 -14.69
CA GLN A 630 -0.13 21.12 -15.60
C GLN A 630 0.32 19.70 -15.82
N VAL A 631 -0.63 18.78 -15.76
CA VAL A 631 -0.41 17.35 -15.99
C VAL A 631 -1.39 16.88 -17.05
N GLN A 632 -0.88 16.20 -18.07
CA GLN A 632 -1.69 15.41 -18.97
C GLN A 632 -1.82 14.00 -18.40
N PHE A 633 -2.98 13.68 -17.83
CA PHE A 633 -3.24 12.35 -17.30
C PHE A 633 -3.59 11.36 -18.41
N ASP A 634 -3.22 10.11 -18.20
CA ASP A 634 -3.50 9.00 -19.11
C ASP A 634 -5.00 8.91 -19.42
N GLY A 635 -5.34 9.01 -20.70
CA GLY A 635 -6.73 8.90 -21.18
C GLY A 635 -7.50 10.22 -21.24
N GLU A 636 -6.93 11.32 -20.76
CA GLU A 636 -7.45 12.68 -20.95
C GLU A 636 -6.97 13.26 -22.30
N LEU A 637 -7.82 14.05 -22.97
CA LEU A 637 -7.51 14.64 -24.29
C LEU A 637 -6.58 15.86 -24.21
N ALA A 638 -6.50 16.50 -23.04
CA ALA A 638 -5.73 17.71 -22.82
C ALA A 638 -5.14 17.71 -21.41
N ALA A 639 -4.04 18.43 -21.24
CA ALA A 639 -3.48 18.69 -19.92
C ALA A 639 -4.43 19.59 -19.11
N ARG A 640 -4.37 19.45 -17.78
CA ARG A 640 -5.11 20.31 -16.85
C ARG A 640 -4.27 20.67 -15.64
N ASP A 641 -4.68 21.73 -14.97
CA ASP A 641 -4.05 22.16 -13.72
C ASP A 641 -4.22 21.08 -12.64
N LEU A 642 -3.10 20.74 -12.00
CA LEU A 642 -3.09 19.90 -10.80
C LEU A 642 -3.64 20.72 -9.62
N PRO A 643 -4.70 20.27 -8.94
CA PRO A 643 -5.22 20.95 -7.76
C PRO A 643 -4.18 20.97 -6.63
N GLU A 644 -4.05 22.10 -5.93
CA GLU A 644 -3.08 22.26 -4.82
C GLU A 644 -3.22 21.16 -3.76
N GLU A 645 -4.47 20.83 -3.40
CA GLU A 645 -4.76 19.77 -2.43
C GLU A 645 -4.23 18.39 -2.87
N ALA A 646 -4.13 18.15 -4.19
CA ALA A 646 -3.66 16.89 -4.74
C ALA A 646 -2.13 16.79 -4.82
N GLU A 647 -1.38 17.90 -4.66
CA GLU A 647 0.09 17.91 -4.73
C GLU A 647 0.73 16.93 -3.74
N VAL A 648 0.13 16.76 -2.55
CA VAL A 648 0.64 15.83 -1.52
C VAL A 648 0.52 14.36 -1.89
N ASP A 649 -0.31 14.03 -2.88
CA ASP A 649 -0.56 12.66 -3.32
C ASP A 649 0.15 12.32 -4.63
N VAL A 650 1.03 13.19 -5.13
CA VAL A 650 1.76 12.98 -6.40
C VAL A 650 3.15 12.39 -6.13
N SER A 651 3.45 11.27 -6.79
CA SER A 651 4.77 10.65 -6.81
C SER A 651 5.33 10.64 -8.23
N LEU A 652 6.66 10.58 -8.39
CA LEU A 652 7.28 10.24 -9.67
C LEU A 652 6.92 8.81 -10.09
N ALA A 653 6.91 8.56 -11.40
CA ALA A 653 6.44 7.31 -11.99
C ALA A 653 7.32 6.80 -13.16
N TYR A 654 8.61 7.14 -13.18
CA TYR A 654 9.59 6.56 -14.11
C TYR A 654 9.66 5.03 -13.95
N ALA A 655 9.57 4.58 -12.71
CA ALA A 655 9.39 3.21 -12.29
C ALA A 655 8.11 3.11 -11.45
N ILE A 656 7.41 1.99 -11.58
CA ILE A 656 6.23 1.65 -10.77
C ILE A 656 6.29 0.21 -10.29
N THR A 657 5.57 -0.10 -9.22
CA THR A 657 5.41 -1.50 -8.78
C THR A 657 4.44 -2.23 -9.70
N CYS A 658 4.56 -3.55 -9.85
CA CYS A 658 3.65 -4.34 -10.70
C CYS A 658 2.17 -4.13 -10.35
N HIS A 659 1.80 -4.06 -9.06
CA HIS A 659 0.44 -3.71 -8.62
C HIS A 659 -0.06 -2.36 -9.15
N LYS A 660 0.82 -1.35 -9.25
CA LYS A 660 0.47 -0.03 -9.80
C LYS A 660 0.41 -0.02 -11.33
N ALA A 661 1.03 -1.01 -11.99
CA ALA A 661 0.97 -1.18 -13.44
C ALA A 661 -0.33 -1.87 -13.89
N GLN A 662 -1.11 -2.44 -12.96
CA GLN A 662 -2.37 -3.13 -13.26
C GLN A 662 -3.37 -2.18 -13.93
N GLY A 663 -4.09 -2.68 -14.95
CA GLY A 663 -4.99 -1.86 -15.78
C GLY A 663 -4.28 -0.86 -16.70
N SER A 664 -2.95 -0.76 -16.65
CA SER A 664 -2.14 0.00 -17.62
C SER A 664 -1.47 -0.92 -18.64
N SER A 665 -1.08 -0.35 -19.77
CA SER A 665 -0.23 -1.01 -20.75
C SER A 665 0.64 0.04 -21.43
N ALA A 666 1.83 -0.35 -21.89
CA ALA A 666 2.74 0.51 -22.64
C ALA A 666 3.25 -0.22 -23.88
N ALA A 667 3.73 0.52 -24.90
CA ALA A 667 4.40 -0.09 -26.07
C ALA A 667 5.61 -0.91 -25.63
N THR A 668 6.47 -0.30 -24.81
CA THR A 668 7.65 -0.96 -24.22
C THR A 668 7.52 -1.11 -22.71
N VAL A 669 7.67 -2.33 -22.21
CA VAL A 669 7.74 -2.62 -20.77
C VAL A 669 9.10 -3.18 -20.41
N VAL A 670 9.74 -2.60 -19.39
CA VAL A 670 10.95 -3.15 -18.78
C VAL A 670 10.60 -3.70 -17.40
N MET A 671 10.95 -4.95 -17.15
CA MET A 671 10.72 -5.60 -15.87
C MET A 671 12.05 -5.84 -15.16
N LEU A 672 12.18 -5.29 -13.95
CA LEU A 672 13.30 -5.54 -13.05
C LEU A 672 12.91 -6.63 -12.06
N ALA A 673 13.17 -7.87 -12.44
CA ALA A 673 12.96 -9.03 -11.58
C ALA A 673 14.16 -9.18 -10.65
N ASP A 674 13.93 -9.02 -9.35
CA ASP A 674 14.92 -9.34 -8.33
C ASP A 674 14.85 -10.82 -7.90
N ASP A 675 15.83 -11.29 -7.14
CA ASP A 675 15.87 -12.66 -6.61
C ASP A 675 14.93 -12.86 -5.39
N GLY A 676 14.05 -11.91 -5.10
CA GLY A 676 13.17 -11.92 -3.93
C GLY A 676 11.94 -12.80 -4.10
N ALA A 677 11.29 -13.10 -2.97
CA ALA A 677 10.04 -13.89 -2.93
C ALA A 677 8.85 -13.23 -3.64
N LEU A 678 8.92 -11.91 -3.89
CA LEU A 678 7.88 -11.13 -4.57
C LEU A 678 7.80 -11.44 -6.08
N VAL A 679 8.91 -11.89 -6.68
CA VAL A 679 8.93 -12.30 -8.08
C VAL A 679 8.40 -13.74 -8.14
N THR A 680 7.11 -13.84 -8.46
CA THR A 680 6.39 -15.10 -8.68
C THR A 680 5.96 -15.20 -10.14
N ARG A 681 5.41 -16.35 -10.51
CA ARG A 681 4.75 -16.58 -11.79
C ARG A 681 3.72 -15.50 -12.11
N GLU A 682 2.84 -15.18 -11.16
CA GLU A 682 1.77 -14.20 -11.31
C GLU A 682 2.33 -12.78 -11.49
N TRP A 683 3.43 -12.44 -10.81
CA TRP A 683 4.13 -11.17 -10.98
C TRP A 683 4.73 -11.03 -12.39
N LEU A 684 5.41 -12.08 -12.87
CA LEU A 684 5.98 -12.13 -14.22
C LEU A 684 4.89 -12.03 -15.28
N TYR A 685 3.85 -12.87 -15.17
CA TYR A 685 2.71 -12.87 -16.08
C TYR A 685 2.00 -11.51 -16.12
N THR A 686 1.73 -10.92 -14.96
CA THR A 686 1.06 -9.61 -14.88
C THR A 686 1.89 -8.53 -15.56
N GLY A 687 3.20 -8.48 -15.31
CA GLY A 687 4.08 -7.48 -15.90
C GLY A 687 4.27 -7.65 -17.41
N ILE A 688 4.44 -8.89 -17.89
CA ILE A 688 4.62 -9.18 -19.33
C ILE A 688 3.37 -8.79 -20.12
N THR A 689 2.18 -9.06 -19.57
CA THR A 689 0.91 -8.68 -20.21
C THR A 689 0.66 -7.16 -20.24
N ARG A 690 1.50 -6.34 -19.60
CA ARG A 690 1.44 -4.87 -19.74
C ARG A 690 2.09 -4.39 -21.03
N GLY A 691 2.94 -5.19 -21.67
CA GLY A 691 3.60 -4.85 -22.92
C GLY A 691 2.69 -5.02 -24.13
N ARG A 692 2.68 -4.05 -25.04
CA ARG A 692 1.97 -4.14 -26.32
C ARG A 692 2.88 -4.57 -27.47
N GLU A 693 4.14 -4.14 -27.47
CA GLU A 693 5.07 -4.39 -28.58
C GLU A 693 6.35 -5.08 -28.09
N LEU A 694 7.03 -4.50 -27.09
CA LEU A 694 8.32 -4.96 -26.58
C LEU A 694 8.26 -5.18 -25.07
N VAL A 695 8.78 -6.32 -24.61
CA VAL A 695 9.03 -6.58 -23.19
C VAL A 695 10.50 -6.96 -22.99
N LEU A 696 11.18 -6.21 -22.11
CA LEU A 696 12.56 -6.45 -21.74
C LEU A 696 12.61 -6.89 -20.28
N LEU A 697 13.11 -8.10 -20.04
CA LEU A 697 13.19 -8.69 -18.72
C LEU A 697 14.63 -8.68 -18.23
N HIS A 698 14.89 -7.93 -17.15
CA HIS A 698 16.14 -7.99 -16.43
C HIS A 698 16.02 -9.00 -15.29
N VAL A 699 16.79 -10.09 -15.39
CA VAL A 699 16.91 -11.17 -14.39
C VAL A 699 18.38 -11.48 -14.16
N ALA A 700 18.72 -12.03 -12.99
CA ALA A 700 20.09 -12.42 -12.68
C ALA A 700 20.60 -13.59 -13.54
N SER A 701 19.73 -14.56 -13.86
CA SER A 701 20.05 -15.68 -14.75
C SER A 701 18.78 -16.37 -15.28
N CYS A 702 18.93 -17.26 -16.27
CA CYS A 702 17.83 -18.08 -16.78
C CYS A 702 17.30 -19.07 -15.73
N GLU A 703 18.17 -19.58 -14.84
CA GLU A 703 17.77 -20.44 -13.73
C GLU A 703 16.87 -19.69 -12.75
N ARG A 704 17.18 -18.42 -12.45
CA ARG A 704 16.33 -17.57 -11.60
C ARG A 704 14.97 -17.29 -12.22
N LEU A 705 14.91 -17.13 -13.54
CA LEU A 705 13.65 -17.03 -14.26
C LEU A 705 12.82 -18.31 -14.10
N ALA A 706 13.43 -19.48 -14.29
CA ALA A 706 12.77 -20.77 -14.09
C ALA A 706 12.28 -20.96 -12.63
N GLU A 707 13.10 -20.61 -11.64
CA GLU A 707 12.69 -20.62 -10.23
C GLU A 707 11.49 -19.71 -9.98
N ALA A 708 11.50 -18.47 -10.49
CA ALA A 708 10.40 -17.52 -10.35
C ALA A 708 9.11 -18.02 -11.03
N VAL A 709 9.20 -18.63 -12.20
CA VAL A 709 8.06 -19.24 -12.92
C VAL A 709 7.52 -20.45 -12.16
N SER A 710 8.37 -21.25 -11.51
CA SER A 710 7.93 -22.38 -10.69
C SER A 710 7.22 -21.93 -9.40
N ARG A 711 7.59 -20.76 -8.86
CA ARG A 711 7.02 -20.21 -7.63
C ARG A 711 5.63 -19.60 -7.89
N ARG A 712 4.60 -20.16 -7.26
CA ARG A 712 3.25 -19.60 -7.23
C ARG A 712 3.09 -18.70 -6.01
N ALA A 713 2.43 -17.57 -6.19
CA ALA A 713 1.83 -16.88 -5.06
C ALA A 713 0.74 -17.80 -4.47
N ALA A 714 0.65 -17.85 -3.15
CA ALA A 714 -0.39 -18.58 -2.45
C ALA A 714 -1.03 -17.66 -1.40
N ARG A 715 -2.33 -17.82 -1.20
CA ARG A 715 -3.09 -17.19 -0.13
C ARG A 715 -4.03 -18.19 0.48
N THR A 716 -4.06 -18.21 1.80
CA THR A 716 -4.94 -19.06 2.58
C THR A 716 -6.14 -18.22 3.01
N THR A 717 -7.31 -18.57 2.50
CA THR A 717 -8.58 -17.96 2.88
C THR A 717 -9.48 -18.97 3.56
N GLY A 718 -10.42 -18.48 4.38
CA GLY A 718 -11.48 -19.32 4.94
C GLY A 718 -12.83 -19.11 4.25
N PHE A 719 -12.86 -18.37 3.14
CA PHE A 719 -14.06 -18.08 2.37
C PHE A 719 -14.58 -19.36 1.70
N VAL A 720 -15.88 -19.60 1.85
CA VAL A 720 -16.60 -20.70 1.21
C VAL A 720 -17.99 -20.16 0.89
N LEU A 721 -18.42 -20.28 -0.37
CA LEU A 721 -19.75 -19.88 -0.79
C LEU A 721 -20.72 -21.04 -0.75
#